data_AF-A0A8C0NJ94-F1
#
_entry.id   AF-A0A8C0NJ94-F1
#
_cell.length_a   1.000
_cell.length_b   1.000
_cell.length_c   1.000
_cell.angle_alpha   90.00
_cell.angle_beta   90.00
_cell.angle_gamma   90.00
#
_symmetry.space_group_name_H-M   'P 1'
#
loop_
_entity.id
_entity.type
_entity.pdbx_description
1 polymer ?
#
loop_
_entity_poly.entity_id
_entity_poly.type
_entity_poly.pdbx_seq_one_letter_code
_entity_poly.pdbx_strand_id
1 'polypeptide(L)'
;MKRVRSPQLLVECLEESLQTEPIRDFQTNPNFTQSVLFLTLFMPMEDVYAPSLTLKVVDNQDFGRQTVVGQANINSLQPYFCDPWADDYVPPQLPSTAPPPRPAQDEYHHEVDWWSKLFWATGDVKSLQYKYKDYHTLKVYDCELEAVPAFKGLQDFCETFKLYQEEPKLDSPVVGEFKGLFRVYPFPEDPKVPKPPRQFLVWREKEDFPQECLVRVYMVRAINLQPQDSNGLCDPYVILKLGQTKMGNRDKYHPNTLDPIFGIMFELSCIIPLEKDLEIQLYDFDLFSPDDKIGTTVIDLENRLLSGFGARCGLSKSYCQSGPFRWRDQMTPSFLLERHAKQKGLPPPLFSPEEDTVFYNGKNFKLQSFEPTPPTLHYLGPKKERLALYLLHTQGLVPEHVETRTLYSDSQPGIDQGKVQMWVDIFPKKLGPPGPPVNIRPRKPRRYELRCIIWKTAQVDLRRTLTSGISDIYVKGWMVGLEKDMQKTDIHYYSLTGESTFNWRFIFSMDYLAAEHMCVQSQKEYIWSLDPTVIKFPARLIIQIWDNNVFSTDDFLGVLELDLFDMPLPARHASKCSIRMMETDSKWPYFLQYKHFSLFKKKTVTGWWPSQVLDGGKWRMSNTRVSRSCFLKKQALCCASLDLKVPSALHPPTSPLLMDRRPNTMFLLRSPITIFCRIFWKRYHFKIIIAIIILFLALMLFNFIYSTPNYLAMSWIKPKLRLNAPIKISTNIINQPNLSNVHSPILTSQHLNLNPTIDHELKHLQGPMNHLQDIFPELPAPRD
;
A
#
# COMPACT_ATOMS: atom_id res chain seq x y z
N MET A 1 -3.22 6.90 35.47
CA MET A 1 -1.91 7.48 35.82
C MET A 1 -2.12 8.64 36.79
N LYS A 2 -1.28 8.76 37.84
CA LYS A 2 -1.32 9.93 38.73
C LYS A 2 -0.98 11.18 37.90
N ARG A 3 -1.77 12.25 38.01
CA ARG A 3 -1.58 13.49 37.25
C ARG A 3 -0.36 14.23 37.81
N VAL A 4 0.78 14.11 37.14
CA VAL A 4 2.03 14.81 37.49
C VAL A 4 1.83 16.32 37.34
N ARG A 5 2.28 17.10 38.34
CA ARG A 5 2.10 18.55 38.39
C ARG A 5 3.39 19.30 38.15
N SER A 6 4.39 19.07 38.99
CA SER A 6 5.68 19.77 38.90
C SER A 6 6.85 18.81 39.10
N PRO A 7 7.24 18.09 38.03
CA PRO A 7 8.31 17.13 38.08
C PRO A 7 9.68 17.82 38.20
N GLN A 8 10.60 17.15 38.87
CA GLN A 8 11.98 17.53 39.10
C GLN A 8 12.85 16.30 38.88
N LEU A 9 14.05 16.48 38.31
CA LEU A 9 15.01 15.41 38.15
C LEU A 9 16.00 15.42 39.32
N LEU A 10 16.17 14.26 39.92
CA LEU A 10 17.15 13.93 40.95
C LEU A 10 18.12 12.91 40.36
N VAL A 11 19.38 13.31 40.22
CA VAL A 11 20.47 12.47 39.71
C VAL A 11 21.33 12.05 40.90
N GLU A 12 21.42 10.76 41.17
CA GLU A 12 22.18 10.19 42.29
C GLU A 12 23.33 9.33 41.77
N CYS A 13 24.53 9.58 42.28
CA CYS A 13 25.71 8.77 42.02
C CYS A 13 26.56 8.70 43.30
N LEU A 14 26.76 7.50 43.86
CA LEU A 14 27.39 7.28 45.16
C LEU A 14 26.65 8.04 46.29
N GLU A 15 27.37 8.87 47.07
CA GLU A 15 26.82 9.70 48.15
C GLU A 15 26.41 11.10 47.69
N GLU A 16 26.70 11.45 46.44
CA GLU A 16 26.42 12.77 45.86
C GLU A 16 25.10 12.74 45.08
N SER A 17 24.36 13.84 45.17
CA SER A 17 23.09 14.00 44.44
C SER A 17 22.95 15.40 43.85
N LEU A 18 22.40 15.47 42.65
CA LEU A 18 22.13 16.72 41.95
C LEU A 18 20.64 16.83 41.63
N GLN A 19 20.08 18.00 41.91
CA GLN A 19 18.66 18.29 41.69
C GLN A 19 18.47 19.42 40.69
N THR A 20 17.50 19.27 39.78
CA THR A 20 17.08 20.37 38.89
C THR A 20 16.10 21.29 39.58
N GLU A 21 15.77 22.43 38.98
CA GLU A 21 14.56 23.16 39.37
C GLU A 21 13.30 22.37 38.97
N PRO A 22 12.21 22.43 39.75
CA PRO A 22 10.92 21.84 39.37
C PRO A 22 10.30 22.55 38.16
N ILE A 23 9.78 21.77 37.21
CA ILE A 23 9.06 22.29 36.04
C ILE A 23 7.64 22.67 36.45
N ARG A 24 7.37 23.97 36.62
CA ARG A 24 6.06 24.45 37.11
C ARG A 24 4.94 24.30 36.08
N ASP A 25 5.28 24.35 34.79
CA ASP A 25 4.37 24.38 33.64
C ASP A 25 4.51 23.14 32.76
N PHE A 26 4.76 21.97 33.36
CA PHE A 26 5.04 20.70 32.66
C PHE A 26 4.02 20.33 31.57
N GLN A 27 2.74 20.66 31.78
CA GLN A 27 1.66 20.36 30.83
C GLN A 27 1.75 21.19 29.54
N THR A 28 2.40 22.36 29.60
CA THR A 28 2.58 23.25 28.44
C THR A 28 4.01 23.25 27.93
N ASN A 29 5.00 23.03 28.79
CA ASN A 29 6.41 22.94 28.43
C ASN A 29 7.12 21.91 29.32
N PRO A 30 7.40 20.71 28.81
CA PRO A 30 8.04 19.66 29.60
C PRO A 30 9.58 19.78 29.67
N ASN A 31 10.16 20.93 29.33
CA ASN A 31 11.61 21.15 29.36
C ASN A 31 12.09 21.80 30.67
N PHE A 32 13.32 21.47 31.09
CA PHE A 32 13.96 22.10 32.24
C PHE A 32 14.40 23.54 31.94
N THR A 33 14.32 24.41 32.95
CA THR A 33 14.77 25.83 32.86
C THR A 33 16.27 25.93 32.58
N GLN A 34 17.04 25.02 33.17
CA GLN A 34 18.48 24.91 32.99
C GLN A 34 18.83 23.57 32.33
N SER A 35 19.36 23.63 31.11
CA SER A 35 19.64 22.44 30.29
C SER A 35 21.01 21.81 30.54
N VAL A 36 21.91 22.51 31.23
CA VAL A 36 23.28 22.04 31.52
C VAL A 36 23.55 22.09 33.01
N LEU A 37 23.96 20.95 33.53
CA LEU A 37 24.19 20.67 34.94
C LEU A 37 25.56 20.05 35.11
N PHE A 38 26.18 20.27 36.27
CA PHE A 38 27.51 19.75 36.58
C PHE A 38 27.46 19.06 37.93
N LEU A 39 27.95 17.81 37.96
CA LEU A 39 28.14 17.03 39.17
C LEU A 39 29.61 16.61 39.21
N THR A 40 30.31 16.97 40.29
CA THR A 40 31.72 16.57 40.48
C THR A 40 31.74 15.38 41.41
N LEU A 41 32.42 14.31 41.02
CA LEU A 41 32.44 13.03 41.72
C LEU A 41 33.89 12.53 41.87
N PHE A 42 34.19 11.93 43.01
CA PHE A 42 35.40 11.12 43.18
C PHE A 42 35.11 9.70 42.70
N MET A 43 35.62 9.35 41.51
CA MET A 43 35.40 8.05 40.88
C MET A 43 36.67 7.19 40.88
N PRO A 44 36.55 5.85 40.87
CA PRO A 44 37.69 4.96 40.74
C PRO A 44 38.44 5.21 39.41
N MET A 45 39.76 5.00 39.41
CA MET A 45 40.60 5.22 38.22
C MET A 45 40.33 4.22 37.09
N GLU A 46 39.82 3.03 37.42
CA GLU A 46 39.47 2.01 36.44
C GLU A 46 37.97 2.08 36.12
N ASP A 47 37.64 2.29 34.84
CA ASP A 47 36.26 2.45 34.34
C ASP A 47 35.34 1.27 34.66
N VAL A 48 35.91 0.08 34.89
CA VAL A 48 35.15 -1.16 35.20
C VAL A 48 34.49 -1.09 36.57
N TYR A 49 35.05 -0.31 37.50
CA TYR A 49 34.50 -0.13 38.84
C TYR A 49 33.62 1.13 38.95
N ALA A 50 33.32 1.80 37.83
CA ALA A 50 32.47 2.98 37.84
C ALA A 50 31.07 2.64 38.40
N PRO A 51 30.56 3.43 39.37
CA PRO A 51 29.26 3.18 39.99
C PRO A 51 28.12 3.44 39.01
N SER A 52 26.96 2.84 39.30
CA SER A 52 25.73 3.09 38.53
C SER A 52 25.17 4.48 38.83
N LEU A 53 24.67 5.16 37.79
CA LEU A 53 24.00 6.45 37.90
C LEU A 53 22.49 6.23 37.96
N THR A 54 21.84 6.74 39.01
CA THR A 54 20.39 6.60 39.21
C THR A 54 19.69 7.92 38.90
N LEU A 55 18.70 7.86 38.01
CA LEU A 55 17.86 8.99 37.62
C LEU A 55 16.48 8.81 38.23
N LYS A 56 16.08 9.71 39.14
CA LYS A 56 14.76 9.72 39.76
C LYS A 56 14.00 10.96 39.33
N VAL A 57 12.76 10.78 38.90
CA VAL A 57 11.82 11.88 38.66
C VAL A 57 10.88 12.01 39.85
N VAL A 58 10.96 13.14 40.54
CA VAL A 58 10.18 13.45 41.73
C VAL A 58 9.13 14.50 41.38
N ASP A 59 7.86 14.21 41.64
CA ASP A 59 6.77 15.19 41.51
C ASP A 59 6.61 15.95 42.83
N ASN A 60 6.73 17.28 42.74
CA ASN A 60 6.43 18.20 43.82
C ASN A 60 4.92 18.52 43.79
N GLN A 61 4.23 18.22 44.89
CA GLN A 61 2.79 18.48 45.07
C GLN A 61 2.55 19.62 46.07
N ASP A 62 1.29 20.06 46.14
CA ASP A 62 0.86 21.08 47.11
C ASP A 62 1.27 20.67 48.54
N PHE A 63 1.58 21.67 49.37
CA PHE A 63 2.06 21.48 50.75
C PHE A 63 3.44 20.79 50.89
N GLY A 64 4.27 20.81 49.83
CA GLY A 64 5.67 20.35 49.91
C GLY A 64 5.83 18.83 49.89
N ARG A 65 4.77 18.09 49.54
CA ARG A 65 4.84 16.62 49.41
C ARG A 65 5.62 16.24 48.14
N GLN A 66 6.63 15.39 48.31
CA GLN A 66 7.44 14.86 47.20
C GLN A 66 7.14 13.38 47.00
N THR A 67 6.89 12.98 45.76
CA THR A 67 6.70 11.57 45.41
C THR A 67 7.50 11.19 44.18
N VAL A 68 8.27 10.10 44.27
CA VAL A 68 8.97 9.53 43.10
C VAL A 68 7.91 8.97 42.14
N VAL A 69 7.93 9.46 40.90
CA VAL A 69 6.99 9.05 39.84
C VAL A 69 7.60 7.98 38.95
N GLY A 70 8.92 8.04 38.75
CA GLY A 70 9.66 7.03 38.02
C GLY A 70 11.16 7.14 38.26
N GLN A 71 11.86 6.04 38.02
CA GLN A 71 13.31 5.91 38.16
C GLN A 71 13.90 5.15 36.96
N ALA A 72 15.15 5.45 36.62
CA ALA A 72 15.96 4.73 35.65
C ALA A 72 17.38 4.55 36.19
N ASN A 73 17.94 3.34 36.05
CA ASN A 73 19.30 3.03 36.48
C ASN A 73 20.20 2.84 35.26
N ILE A 74 21.31 3.58 35.22
CA ILE A 74 22.37 3.46 34.23
C ILE A 74 23.47 2.61 34.86
N ASN A 75 23.54 1.34 34.45
CA ASN A 75 24.42 0.34 35.08
C ASN A 75 25.89 0.45 34.65
N SER A 76 26.18 1.12 33.53
CA SER A 76 27.55 1.31 33.04
C SER A 76 27.72 2.74 32.54
N LEU A 77 28.73 3.43 33.08
CA LEU A 77 29.11 4.78 32.65
C LEU A 77 30.10 4.79 31.49
N GLN A 78 30.61 3.61 31.09
CA GLN A 78 31.60 3.45 30.02
C GLN A 78 31.26 4.22 28.72
N PRO A 79 30.00 4.19 28.21
CA PRO A 79 29.65 4.90 26.98
C PRO A 79 29.71 6.43 27.07
N TYR A 80 29.68 6.99 28.28
CA TYR A 80 29.64 8.42 28.52
C TYR A 80 31.02 9.04 28.74
N PHE A 81 32.08 8.22 28.90
CA PHE A 81 33.44 8.74 28.97
C PHE A 81 33.85 9.37 27.65
N CYS A 82 34.41 10.57 27.72
CA CYS A 82 34.91 11.27 26.55
C CYS A 82 36.24 11.96 26.86
N ASP A 83 37.12 12.02 25.87
CA ASP A 83 38.28 12.90 25.90
C ASP A 83 37.81 14.33 25.57
N PRO A 84 37.90 15.27 26.53
CA PRO A 84 37.41 16.62 26.30
C PRO A 84 38.28 17.43 25.33
N TRP A 85 39.45 16.93 24.94
CA TRP A 85 40.39 17.56 24.01
C TRP A 85 40.40 16.92 22.60
N ALA A 86 39.61 15.89 22.35
CA ALA A 86 39.57 15.22 21.05
C ALA A 86 38.82 16.05 19.99
N ASP A 87 39.51 16.38 18.89
CA ASP A 87 38.99 17.11 17.71
C ASP A 87 38.41 16.17 16.62
N ASP A 88 37.82 15.03 17.01
CA ASP A 88 37.61 13.93 16.06
C ASP A 88 36.20 13.89 15.45
N TYR A 89 36.04 14.62 14.34
CA TYR A 89 35.10 14.25 13.28
C TYR A 89 35.83 13.54 12.15
N VAL A 90 35.61 12.22 12.01
CA VAL A 90 36.06 11.44 10.85
C VAL A 90 34.91 11.36 9.83
N PRO A 91 35.03 11.99 8.66
CA PRO A 91 34.07 11.81 7.58
C PRO A 91 34.19 10.39 7.00
N PRO A 92 33.08 9.73 6.65
CA PRO A 92 33.13 8.44 5.96
C PRO A 92 33.79 8.56 4.57
N GLN A 93 34.69 7.64 4.24
CA GLN A 93 35.28 7.52 2.91
C GLN A 93 34.33 6.86 1.91
N LEU A 94 34.34 7.37 0.67
CA LEU A 94 33.55 6.88 -0.45
C LEU A 94 34.10 5.55 -1.01
N PRO A 95 33.23 4.57 -1.33
CA PRO A 95 33.56 3.52 -2.29
C PRO A 95 33.71 4.09 -3.70
N SER A 96 34.75 3.64 -4.41
CA SER A 96 35.12 4.03 -5.77
C SER A 96 34.30 3.29 -6.84
N THR A 97 33.76 4.10 -7.75
CA THR A 97 33.50 3.91 -9.20
C THR A 97 32.74 2.69 -9.72
N ALA A 98 31.56 2.94 -10.31
CA ALA A 98 30.91 2.08 -11.29
C ALA A 98 30.89 2.78 -12.68
N PRO A 99 30.89 2.02 -13.81
CA PRO A 99 31.22 2.52 -15.14
C PRO A 99 30.09 3.34 -15.81
N PRO A 100 30.40 4.13 -16.86
CA PRO A 100 29.45 5.05 -17.50
C PRO A 100 28.41 4.30 -18.36
N PRO A 101 27.13 4.73 -18.36
CA PRO A 101 26.14 4.22 -19.31
C PRO A 101 26.34 4.81 -20.71
N ARG A 102 26.17 3.96 -21.73
CA ARG A 102 26.10 4.36 -23.14
C ARG A 102 24.78 5.08 -23.45
N PRO A 103 24.74 6.03 -24.39
CA PRO A 103 23.51 6.73 -24.74
C PRO A 103 22.63 5.86 -25.65
N ALA A 104 21.37 5.68 -25.29
CA ALA A 104 20.33 5.19 -26.19
C ALA A 104 19.07 6.05 -26.07
N GLN A 105 18.72 6.58 -27.24
CA GLN A 105 17.50 7.21 -27.75
C GLN A 105 16.41 7.73 -26.79
N ASP A 106 16.08 8.99 -27.05
CA ASP A 106 15.04 9.79 -26.43
C ASP A 106 13.63 9.18 -26.57
N GLU A 107 12.73 9.56 -25.64
CA GLU A 107 11.32 9.96 -25.88
C GLU A 107 10.33 9.43 -24.80
N TYR A 108 10.34 9.98 -23.58
CA TYR A 108 9.20 9.92 -22.63
C TYR A 108 9.24 11.09 -21.62
N HIS A 109 8.89 12.30 -22.05
CA HIS A 109 8.88 13.47 -21.15
C HIS A 109 7.58 13.67 -20.33
N HIS A 110 6.60 12.77 -20.40
CA HIS A 110 5.25 13.01 -19.83
C HIS A 110 4.63 11.90 -18.96
N GLU A 111 5.34 10.83 -18.62
CA GLU A 111 4.78 9.71 -17.81
C GLU A 111 5.53 9.38 -16.52
N VAL A 112 6.56 10.16 -16.19
CA VAL A 112 7.35 9.95 -14.97
C VAL A 112 6.65 10.58 -13.76
N ASP A 113 6.46 9.79 -12.71
CA ASP A 113 5.85 10.16 -11.44
C ASP A 113 6.67 9.61 -10.25
N TRP A 114 6.21 9.85 -9.01
CA TRP A 114 6.89 9.35 -7.81
C TRP A 114 6.99 7.82 -7.78
N TRP A 115 5.96 7.09 -8.24
CA TRP A 115 6.00 5.62 -8.32
C TRP A 115 7.11 5.11 -9.23
N SER A 116 7.42 5.82 -10.32
CA SER A 116 8.55 5.50 -11.20
C SER A 116 9.87 5.49 -10.43
N LYS A 117 10.04 6.45 -9.52
CA LYS A 117 11.21 6.56 -8.65
C LYS A 117 11.31 5.45 -7.62
N LEU A 118 10.19 5.00 -7.04
CA LEU A 118 10.17 3.83 -6.16
C LEU A 118 10.56 2.54 -6.91
N PHE A 119 10.02 2.34 -8.12
CA PHE A 119 10.36 1.17 -8.95
C PHE A 119 11.84 1.18 -9.39
N TRP A 120 12.38 2.36 -9.68
CA TRP A 120 13.80 2.54 -9.97
C TRP A 120 14.71 2.15 -8.82
N ALA A 121 14.30 2.47 -7.58
CA ALA A 121 15.04 2.14 -6.37
C ALA A 121 14.95 0.65 -6.00
N THR A 122 13.77 0.04 -6.20
CA THR A 122 13.53 -1.38 -5.87
C THR A 122 14.08 -2.33 -6.95
N GLY A 123 14.43 -1.81 -8.14
CA GLY A 123 14.96 -2.62 -9.23
C GLY A 123 13.89 -3.42 -9.98
N ASP A 124 12.63 -2.99 -9.93
CA ASP A 124 11.52 -3.72 -10.53
C ASP A 124 11.65 -3.81 -12.06
N VAL A 125 11.40 -5.01 -12.60
CA VAL A 125 11.48 -5.35 -14.04
C VAL A 125 10.53 -4.51 -14.89
N LYS A 126 9.46 -3.97 -14.27
CA LYS A 126 8.45 -3.10 -14.90
C LYS A 126 8.85 -1.62 -14.96
N SER A 127 10.08 -1.27 -14.58
CA SER A 127 10.51 0.12 -14.53
C SER A 127 10.73 0.72 -15.93
N LEU A 128 10.14 1.90 -16.16
CA LEU A 128 10.32 2.64 -17.41
C LEU A 128 11.80 3.01 -17.57
N GLN A 129 12.36 2.76 -18.75
CA GLN A 129 13.69 3.25 -19.11
C GLN A 129 13.64 4.77 -19.25
N TYR A 130 14.40 5.47 -18.39
CA TYR A 130 14.42 6.92 -18.34
C TYR A 130 15.86 7.44 -18.32
N LYS A 131 16.17 8.33 -19.27
CA LYS A 131 17.52 8.91 -19.50
C LYS A 131 18.12 9.57 -18.26
N TYR A 132 17.28 10.17 -17.41
CA TYR A 132 17.71 10.88 -16.21
C TYR A 132 17.33 10.15 -14.91
N LYS A 133 17.19 8.82 -14.95
CA LYS A 133 16.87 7.98 -13.77
C LYS A 133 17.80 8.29 -12.59
N ASP A 134 19.08 8.46 -12.85
CA ASP A 134 20.13 8.64 -11.84
C ASP A 134 20.01 9.98 -11.07
N TYR A 135 19.33 10.98 -11.65
CA TYR A 135 19.07 12.26 -10.98
C TYR A 135 17.91 12.18 -9.97
N HIS A 136 17.05 11.16 -10.09
CA HIS A 136 15.78 11.06 -9.38
C HIS A 136 15.66 9.79 -8.56
N THR A 137 16.75 9.30 -7.96
CA THR A 137 16.74 8.09 -7.10
C THR A 137 16.30 8.40 -5.67
N LEU A 138 15.54 7.51 -5.02
CA LEU A 138 15.35 7.47 -3.55
C LEU A 138 16.04 6.24 -2.96
N LYS A 139 16.27 6.24 -1.64
CA LYS A 139 16.69 5.04 -0.91
C LYS A 139 15.48 4.32 -0.30
N VAL A 140 15.42 3.00 -0.42
CA VAL A 140 14.43 2.19 0.30
C VAL A 140 15.16 1.50 1.45
N TYR A 141 14.68 1.69 2.67
CA TYR A 141 15.15 0.98 3.85
C TYR A 141 14.15 -0.12 4.19
N ASP A 142 14.67 -1.33 4.45
CA ASP A 142 13.87 -2.50 4.83
C ASP A 142 13.55 -2.56 6.33
N CYS A 143 13.95 -1.53 7.08
CA CYS A 143 13.71 -1.34 8.51
C CYS A 143 13.28 0.10 8.82
N GLU A 144 12.97 0.34 10.09
CA GLU A 144 12.74 1.68 10.64
C GLU A 144 13.96 2.58 10.43
N LEU A 145 13.75 3.87 10.11
CA LEU A 145 14.84 4.82 9.92
C LEU A 145 15.75 4.92 11.17
N GLU A 146 15.16 4.83 12.36
CA GLU A 146 15.88 4.82 13.63
C GLU A 146 16.79 3.58 13.79
N ALA A 147 16.42 2.44 13.20
CA ALA A 147 17.17 1.20 13.26
C ALA A 147 18.37 1.16 12.30
N VAL A 148 18.50 2.14 11.38
CA VAL A 148 19.62 2.21 10.45
C VAL A 148 20.92 2.57 11.20
N PRO A 149 21.97 1.71 11.18
CA PRO A 149 23.18 1.94 11.97
C PRO A 149 23.88 3.27 11.70
N ALA A 150 23.80 3.77 10.46
CA ALA A 150 24.40 5.05 10.06
C ALA A 150 23.81 6.26 10.81
N PHE A 151 22.59 6.16 11.33
CA PHE A 151 21.86 7.25 11.99
C PHE A 151 21.81 7.13 13.51
N LYS A 152 22.45 6.11 14.12
CA LYS A 152 22.58 5.95 15.58
C LYS A 152 21.27 6.16 16.35
N GLY A 153 20.15 5.62 15.89
CA GLY A 153 18.85 5.78 16.58
C GLY A 153 18.21 7.16 16.47
N LEU A 154 18.81 8.12 15.74
CA LEU A 154 18.45 9.54 15.75
C LEU A 154 18.50 10.17 17.16
N GLN A 155 19.38 9.64 18.02
CA GLN A 155 19.60 10.05 19.41
C GLN A 155 20.98 10.71 19.57
N ASP A 156 21.48 11.38 18.54
CA ASP A 156 22.80 12.02 18.55
C ASP A 156 22.86 13.27 19.46
N PHE A 157 21.71 13.89 19.73
CA PHE A 157 21.59 15.05 20.61
C PHE A 157 21.32 14.66 22.08
N CYS A 158 20.39 13.72 22.32
CA CYS A 158 20.02 13.19 23.63
C CYS A 158 19.62 11.71 23.50
N GLU A 159 19.90 10.94 24.54
CA GLU A 159 19.39 9.57 24.71
C GLU A 159 18.05 9.57 25.44
N THR A 160 17.18 8.63 25.10
CA THR A 160 15.87 8.44 25.76
C THR A 160 15.97 7.37 26.85
N PHE A 161 15.88 7.77 28.11
CA PHE A 161 15.83 6.89 29.28
C PHE A 161 14.38 6.58 29.65
N LYS A 162 14.02 5.29 29.63
CA LYS A 162 12.70 4.82 30.07
C LYS A 162 12.65 4.80 31.60
N LEU A 163 11.61 5.42 32.16
CA LEU A 163 11.38 5.50 33.60
C LEU A 163 10.41 4.39 34.05
N TYR A 164 10.70 3.79 35.19
CA TYR A 164 9.92 2.70 35.80
C TYR A 164 9.51 3.07 37.23
N GLN A 165 8.37 2.57 37.72
CA GLN A 165 7.92 2.84 39.10
C GLN A 165 8.84 2.19 40.17
N GLU A 166 9.42 1.05 39.84
CA GLU A 166 10.33 0.26 40.67
C GLU A 166 11.51 -0.22 39.81
N GLU A 167 12.44 -1.00 40.37
CA GLU A 167 13.49 -1.62 39.57
C GLU A 167 12.87 -2.50 38.47
N PRO A 168 13.32 -2.36 37.21
CA PRO A 168 12.66 -3.00 36.08
C PRO A 168 12.78 -4.54 36.15
N LYS A 169 11.63 -5.21 36.19
CA LYS A 169 11.49 -6.65 35.91
C LYS A 169 11.11 -6.83 34.44
N LEU A 170 11.17 -8.06 33.93
CA LEU A 170 10.99 -8.38 32.50
C LEU A 170 9.70 -7.79 31.87
N ASP A 171 8.66 -7.57 32.69
CA ASP A 171 7.34 -7.05 32.25
C ASP A 171 6.94 -5.72 32.95
N SER A 172 7.88 -4.99 33.56
CA SER A 172 7.56 -3.74 34.24
C SER A 172 7.10 -2.66 33.24
N PRO A 173 5.92 -2.03 33.43
CA PRO A 173 5.43 -1.02 32.51
C PRO A 173 6.28 0.27 32.60
N VAL A 174 6.54 0.87 31.45
CA VAL A 174 7.19 2.19 31.37
C VAL A 174 6.19 3.25 31.84
N VAL A 175 6.60 4.10 32.78
CA VAL A 175 5.74 5.13 33.38
C VAL A 175 6.05 6.55 32.89
N GLY A 176 7.16 6.71 32.17
CA GLY A 176 7.56 7.96 31.53
C GLY A 176 8.90 7.82 30.80
N GLU A 177 9.34 8.91 30.18
CA GLU A 177 10.62 8.98 29.49
C GLU A 177 11.35 10.26 29.91
N PHE A 178 12.66 10.15 30.10
CA PHE A 178 13.56 11.27 30.32
C PHE A 178 14.57 11.33 29.18
N LYS A 179 14.69 12.47 28.52
CA LYS A 179 15.69 12.69 27.47
C LYS A 179 16.85 13.52 28.02
N GLY A 180 18.07 13.00 27.90
CA GLY A 180 19.27 13.67 28.39
C GLY A 180 20.54 13.11 27.76
N LEU A 181 21.65 13.81 27.96
CA LEU A 181 22.97 13.36 27.51
C LEU A 181 23.96 13.56 28.65
N PHE A 182 24.77 12.54 28.92
CA PHE A 182 25.82 12.56 29.94
C PHE A 182 27.18 12.55 29.27
N ARG A 183 28.12 13.33 29.83
CA ARG A 183 29.53 13.33 29.44
C ARG A 183 30.36 13.29 30.70
N VAL A 184 31.21 12.27 30.79
CA VAL A 184 32.07 12.01 31.93
C VAL A 184 33.51 12.19 31.47
N TYR A 185 34.25 13.06 32.14
CA TYR A 185 35.64 13.33 31.80
C TYR A 185 36.43 13.69 33.06
N PRO A 186 37.74 13.39 33.09
CA PRO A 186 38.58 13.74 34.23
C PRO A 186 38.65 15.25 34.39
N PHE A 187 38.47 15.71 35.64
CA PHE A 187 38.61 17.12 35.99
C PHE A 187 39.90 17.32 36.80
N PRO A 188 40.87 18.14 36.34
CA PRO A 188 42.13 18.32 37.04
C PRO A 188 41.94 19.02 38.39
N GLU A 189 42.53 18.46 39.44
CA GLU A 189 42.52 19.04 40.79
C GLU A 189 43.45 20.25 40.90
N ASP A 190 44.52 20.28 40.11
CA ASP A 190 45.50 21.37 40.11
C ASP A 190 44.96 22.64 39.45
N PRO A 191 44.87 23.77 40.16
CA PRO A 191 44.33 25.04 39.62
C PRO A 191 45.23 25.67 38.54
N LYS A 192 46.45 25.16 38.34
CA LYS A 192 47.40 25.62 37.32
C LYS A 192 47.20 24.94 35.96
N VAL A 193 46.51 23.79 35.93
CA VAL A 193 46.22 23.06 34.69
C VAL A 193 45.02 23.73 34.00
N PRO A 194 45.05 23.96 32.68
CA PRO A 194 43.91 24.51 31.96
C PRO A 194 42.71 23.57 32.11
N LYS A 195 41.58 24.14 32.55
CA LYS A 195 40.34 23.38 32.71
C LYS A 195 39.89 22.85 31.34
N PRO A 196 39.43 21.59 31.26
CA PRO A 196 38.91 21.04 30.00
C PRO A 196 37.80 21.93 29.45
N PRO A 197 37.72 22.09 28.10
CA PRO A 197 36.63 22.84 27.49
C PRO A 197 35.32 22.14 27.82
N ARG A 198 34.28 22.94 28.07
CA ARG A 198 32.95 22.41 28.40
C ARG A 198 32.39 21.66 27.19
N GLN A 199 32.05 20.39 27.40
CA GLN A 199 31.61 19.48 26.33
C GLN A 199 30.24 19.81 25.76
N PHE A 200 29.38 20.45 26.56
CA PHE A 200 28.11 20.96 26.08
C PHE A 200 28.27 22.44 25.73
N LEU A 201 28.29 22.73 24.43
CA LEU A 201 28.08 24.08 23.94
C LEU A 201 26.64 24.47 24.31
N VAL A 202 26.49 25.53 25.11
CA VAL A 202 25.18 26.17 25.29
C VAL A 202 24.74 26.60 23.91
N TRP A 203 23.71 25.94 23.37
CA TRP A 203 23.06 26.32 22.13
C TRP A 203 22.62 27.79 22.30
N ARG A 204 23.35 28.71 21.66
CA ARG A 204 23.13 30.16 21.85
C ARG A 204 21.76 30.60 21.35
N GLU A 205 21.22 29.85 20.40
CA GLU A 205 19.81 29.88 20.06
C GLU A 205 19.16 28.80 20.92
N LYS A 206 18.53 29.21 22.03
CA LYS A 206 17.47 28.39 22.61
C LYS A 206 16.52 28.10 21.46
N GLU A 207 16.48 26.86 20.96
CA GLU A 207 15.38 26.51 20.10
C GLU A 207 14.14 26.70 20.98
N ASP A 208 13.29 27.66 20.61
CA ASP A 208 12.11 28.09 21.34
C ASP A 208 11.07 26.95 21.38
N PHE A 209 11.38 25.87 22.09
CA PHE A 209 10.46 24.80 22.41
C PHE A 209 9.56 25.25 23.56
N PRO A 210 8.26 24.94 23.51
CA PRO A 210 7.57 24.06 22.56
C PRO A 210 7.38 24.66 21.15
N GLN A 211 7.47 23.80 20.12
CA GLN A 211 7.36 24.19 18.72
C GLN A 211 6.16 23.53 18.07
N GLU A 212 5.31 24.34 17.43
CA GLU A 212 4.23 23.82 16.59
C GLU A 212 4.78 23.35 15.23
N CYS A 213 4.45 22.12 14.87
CA CYS A 213 4.94 21.43 13.68
C CYS A 213 3.75 20.91 12.86
N LEU A 214 3.90 20.94 11.54
CA LEU A 214 3.03 20.25 10.60
C LEU A 214 3.74 18.98 10.13
N VAL A 215 3.06 17.84 10.27
CA VAL A 215 3.60 16.51 10.00
C VAL A 215 2.85 15.94 8.81
N ARG A 216 3.59 15.53 7.78
CA ARG A 216 3.03 14.80 6.64
C ARG A 216 3.46 13.36 6.69
N VAL A 217 2.48 12.47 6.73
CA VAL A 217 2.69 11.03 6.79
C VAL A 217 2.26 10.43 5.46
N TYR A 218 3.21 9.84 4.74
CA TYR A 218 2.98 9.25 3.43
C TYR A 218 2.91 7.73 3.55
N MET A 219 1.72 7.18 3.40
CA MET A 219 1.46 5.74 3.45
C MET A 219 1.53 5.17 2.04
N VAL A 220 2.55 4.35 1.76
CA VAL A 220 2.80 3.82 0.41
C VAL A 220 2.03 2.53 0.20
N ARG A 221 2.40 1.48 0.94
CA ARG A 221 1.79 0.14 0.88
C ARG A 221 2.07 -0.62 2.17
N ALA A 222 1.31 -1.67 2.44
CA ALA A 222 1.71 -2.71 3.38
C ALA A 222 2.13 -3.99 2.65
N ILE A 223 2.85 -4.85 3.37
CA ILE A 223 3.44 -6.08 2.86
C ILE A 223 3.19 -7.19 3.87
N ASN A 224 2.65 -8.31 3.40
CA ASN A 224 2.46 -9.54 4.16
C ASN A 224 1.76 -9.31 5.51
N LEU A 225 0.61 -8.63 5.49
CA LEU A 225 -0.22 -8.44 6.69
C LEU A 225 -0.68 -9.79 7.25
N GLN A 226 -0.85 -9.88 8.58
CA GLN A 226 -1.42 -11.07 9.20
C GLN A 226 -2.91 -11.17 8.86
N PRO A 227 -3.37 -12.29 8.28
CA PRO A 227 -4.78 -12.49 7.94
C PRO A 227 -5.64 -12.49 9.21
N GLN A 228 -6.76 -11.78 9.15
CA GLN A 228 -7.73 -11.64 10.25
C GLN A 228 -9.08 -12.30 9.86
N ASP A 229 -9.44 -12.23 8.58
CA ASP A 229 -10.67 -12.80 8.07
C ASP A 229 -10.63 -14.33 7.92
N SER A 230 -11.81 -14.95 7.99
CA SER A 230 -12.01 -16.39 7.74
C SER A 230 -11.63 -16.85 6.31
N ASN A 231 -11.54 -15.91 5.35
CA ASN A 231 -11.09 -16.18 3.97
C ASN A 231 -9.55 -16.27 3.86
N GLY A 232 -8.81 -16.00 4.95
CA GLY A 232 -7.34 -15.97 4.96
C GLY A 232 -6.74 -14.69 4.37
N LEU A 233 -7.52 -13.61 4.26
CA LEU A 233 -7.11 -12.28 3.78
C LEU A 233 -7.45 -11.23 4.86
N CYS A 234 -7.38 -9.96 4.46
CA CYS A 234 -7.82 -8.80 5.25
C CYS A 234 -8.42 -7.76 4.30
N ASP A 235 -9.19 -6.86 4.88
CA ASP A 235 -9.73 -5.61 4.35
C ASP A 235 -9.04 -4.37 5.00
N PRO A 236 -7.71 -4.19 4.83
CA PRO A 236 -6.93 -3.24 5.63
C PRO A 236 -7.21 -1.76 5.34
N TYR A 237 -7.16 -0.95 6.39
CA TYR A 237 -7.13 0.52 6.33
C TYR A 237 -6.22 1.13 7.41
N VAL A 238 -5.88 2.43 7.27
CA VAL A 238 -4.92 3.11 8.15
C VAL A 238 -5.64 4.08 9.10
N ILE A 239 -5.16 4.10 10.34
CA ILE A 239 -5.46 5.11 11.34
C ILE A 239 -4.15 5.67 11.89
N LEU A 240 -4.01 6.99 11.87
CA LEU A 240 -2.93 7.72 12.52
C LEU A 240 -3.45 8.38 13.79
N LYS A 241 -2.65 8.30 14.86
CA LYS A 241 -2.87 9.05 16.10
C LYS A 241 -1.64 9.87 16.42
N LEU A 242 -1.86 11.14 16.75
CA LEU A 242 -0.82 12.06 17.17
C LEU A 242 -1.39 12.99 18.25
N GLY A 243 -0.97 12.78 19.50
CA GLY A 243 -1.56 13.45 20.65
C GLY A 243 -3.06 13.15 20.77
N GLN A 244 -3.90 14.18 20.79
CA GLN A 244 -5.36 14.03 20.81
C GLN A 244 -5.98 13.83 19.42
N THR A 245 -5.20 14.07 18.35
CA THR A 245 -5.72 14.00 16.98
C THR A 245 -5.71 12.57 16.47
N LYS A 246 -6.83 12.12 15.90
CA LYS A 246 -6.99 10.83 15.23
C LYS A 246 -7.48 11.07 13.81
N MET A 247 -6.75 10.59 12.82
CA MET A 247 -7.15 10.61 11.41
C MET A 247 -7.11 9.20 10.84
N GLY A 248 -8.03 8.87 9.94
CA GLY A 248 -8.03 7.56 9.31
C GLY A 248 -8.86 7.54 8.04
N ASN A 249 -8.78 6.44 7.30
CA ASN A 249 -9.45 6.27 6.02
C ASN A 249 -10.30 4.99 5.98
N ARG A 250 -11.10 4.74 7.02
CA ARG A 250 -11.97 3.56 7.11
C ARG A 250 -12.83 3.35 5.86
N ASP A 251 -13.41 4.41 5.31
CA ASP A 251 -14.26 4.34 4.10
C ASP A 251 -13.49 3.98 2.81
N LYS A 252 -12.16 3.98 2.86
CA LYS A 252 -11.26 3.65 1.75
C LYS A 252 -10.37 2.48 2.14
N TYR A 253 -10.98 1.44 2.73
CA TYR A 253 -10.32 0.17 2.95
C TYR A 253 -9.98 -0.52 1.63
N HIS A 254 -9.03 -1.45 1.69
CA HIS A 254 -8.62 -2.24 0.54
C HIS A 254 -9.12 -3.66 0.70
N PRO A 255 -10.13 -4.10 -0.08
CA PRO A 255 -10.75 -5.40 0.15
C PRO A 255 -9.85 -6.57 -0.27
N ASN A 256 -9.90 -7.65 0.50
CA ASN A 256 -9.36 -8.99 0.22
C ASN A 256 -7.88 -8.97 -0.21
N THR A 257 -7.02 -8.32 0.58
CA THR A 257 -5.58 -8.23 0.27
C THR A 257 -4.70 -8.16 1.52
N LEU A 258 -3.57 -8.88 1.47
CA LEU A 258 -2.50 -8.80 2.48
C LEU A 258 -1.40 -7.79 2.09
N ASP A 259 -1.42 -7.29 0.85
CA ASP A 259 -0.43 -6.36 0.29
C ASP A 259 -1.13 -5.10 -0.28
N PRO A 260 -1.86 -4.32 0.55
CA PRO A 260 -2.60 -3.15 0.08
C PRO A 260 -1.65 -2.04 -0.38
N ILE A 261 -1.98 -1.39 -1.49
CA ILE A 261 -1.31 -0.16 -1.96
C ILE A 261 -2.20 1.04 -1.61
N PHE A 262 -1.85 1.75 -0.55
CA PHE A 262 -2.61 2.91 -0.08
C PHE A 262 -2.38 4.14 -0.98
N GLY A 263 -1.12 4.56 -1.13
CA GLY A 263 -0.74 5.78 -1.86
C GLY A 263 -1.47 7.04 -1.37
N ILE A 264 -1.58 7.21 -0.06
CA ILE A 264 -2.28 8.33 0.59
C ILE A 264 -1.34 9.13 1.48
N MET A 265 -1.64 10.42 1.62
CA MET A 265 -0.92 11.34 2.50
C MET A 265 -1.90 11.90 3.53
N PHE A 266 -1.47 11.88 4.79
CA PHE A 266 -2.16 12.54 5.89
C PHE A 266 -1.35 13.75 6.36
N GLU A 267 -2.05 14.81 6.71
CA GLU A 267 -1.45 16.04 7.23
C GLU A 267 -2.00 16.31 8.63
N LEU A 268 -1.12 16.34 9.61
CA LEU A 268 -1.43 16.51 11.04
C LEU A 268 -0.66 17.73 11.57
N SER A 269 -1.18 18.38 12.60
CA SER A 269 -0.45 19.41 13.35
C SER A 269 -0.24 18.93 14.77
N CYS A 270 0.94 19.19 15.33
CA CYS A 270 1.29 18.80 16.69
C CYS A 270 2.22 19.82 17.33
N ILE A 271 2.34 19.77 18.66
CA ILE A 271 3.30 20.59 19.41
C ILE A 271 4.38 19.66 19.95
N ILE A 272 5.61 19.79 19.46
CA ILE A 272 6.75 19.01 19.94
C ILE A 272 7.43 19.80 21.08
N PRO A 273 7.79 19.15 22.20
CA PRO A 273 7.78 17.70 22.48
C PRO A 273 6.50 17.14 23.15
N LEU A 274 5.44 17.93 23.35
CA LEU A 274 4.23 17.49 24.06
C LEU A 274 3.53 16.32 23.37
N GLU A 275 3.45 16.35 22.05
CA GLU A 275 2.81 15.36 21.19
C GLU A 275 3.85 14.77 20.23
N LYS A 276 4.87 14.11 20.79
CA LYS A 276 6.00 13.58 20.02
C LYS A 276 5.74 12.21 19.39
N ASP A 277 4.85 11.40 19.98
CA ASP A 277 4.66 10.01 19.56
C ASP A 277 3.58 9.91 18.48
N LEU A 278 4.01 9.66 17.24
CA LEU A 278 3.12 9.36 16.11
C LEU A 278 2.86 7.86 16.06
N GLU A 279 1.63 7.45 16.36
CA GLU A 279 1.19 6.06 16.22
C GLU A 279 0.55 5.83 14.85
N ILE A 280 1.02 4.81 14.15
CA ILE A 280 0.43 4.30 12.91
C ILE A 280 -0.21 2.96 13.23
N GLN A 281 -1.52 2.85 12.99
CA GLN A 281 -2.32 1.68 13.29
C GLN A 281 -2.97 1.17 12.00
N LEU A 282 -2.87 -0.13 11.74
CA LEU A 282 -3.62 -0.78 10.68
C LEU A 282 -4.77 -1.58 11.29
N TYR A 283 -5.94 -1.46 10.67
CA TYR A 283 -7.16 -2.12 11.07
C TYR A 283 -7.74 -2.91 9.91
N ASP A 284 -8.43 -3.97 10.22
CA ASP A 284 -9.22 -4.79 9.32
C ASP A 284 -10.67 -4.31 9.33
N PHE A 285 -11.24 -4.02 8.15
CA PHE A 285 -12.61 -3.53 8.08
C PHE A 285 -13.60 -4.69 8.20
N ASP A 286 -14.52 -4.57 9.14
CA ASP A 286 -15.64 -5.49 9.28
C ASP A 286 -16.99 -4.81 9.06
N LEU A 287 -17.89 -5.50 8.36
CA LEU A 287 -19.22 -4.97 8.08
C LEU A 287 -20.18 -5.12 9.28
N PHE A 288 -20.08 -6.23 10.02
CA PHE A 288 -21.02 -6.59 11.08
C PHE A 288 -20.37 -6.70 12.48
N SER A 289 -19.06 -6.89 12.55
CA SER A 289 -18.24 -6.90 13.78
C SER A 289 -17.52 -5.56 13.99
N PRO A 290 -17.00 -5.29 15.21
CA PRO A 290 -16.02 -4.24 15.37
C PRO A 290 -14.74 -4.57 14.60
N ASP A 291 -14.17 -3.58 13.93
CA ASP A 291 -12.91 -3.72 13.19
C ASP A 291 -11.75 -4.24 14.05
N ASP A 292 -11.04 -5.23 13.54
CA ASP A 292 -9.92 -5.85 14.23
C ASP A 292 -8.61 -5.07 14.02
N LYS A 293 -7.85 -4.87 15.10
CA LYS A 293 -6.55 -4.20 15.04
C LYS A 293 -5.48 -5.18 14.57
N ILE A 294 -4.99 -5.01 13.34
CA ILE A 294 -3.92 -5.84 12.77
C ILE A 294 -2.60 -5.57 13.51
N GLY A 295 -2.23 -4.30 13.65
CA GLY A 295 -0.98 -3.95 14.33
C GLY A 295 -0.67 -2.47 14.35
N THR A 296 0.37 -2.14 15.09
CA THR A 296 0.80 -0.77 15.38
C THR A 296 2.31 -0.59 15.31
N THR A 297 2.74 0.59 14.87
CA THR A 297 4.11 1.09 15.00
C THR A 297 4.07 2.53 15.51
N VAL A 298 5.10 2.93 16.26
CA VAL A 298 5.25 4.29 16.81
C VAL A 298 6.51 4.94 16.26
N ILE A 299 6.46 6.25 16.01
CA ILE A 299 7.59 7.09 15.58
C ILE A 299 7.73 8.26 16.57
N ASP A 300 8.93 8.43 17.14
CA ASP A 300 9.25 9.60 17.96
C ASP A 300 9.66 10.78 17.05
N LEU A 301 8.74 11.72 16.86
CA LEU A 301 8.92 12.89 16.01
C LEU A 301 9.91 13.91 16.59
N GLU A 302 10.09 13.94 17.91
CA GLU A 302 11.06 14.82 18.55
C GLU A 302 12.48 14.38 18.16
N ASN A 303 12.77 13.09 18.20
CA ASN A 303 14.07 12.56 17.79
C ASN A 303 14.34 12.85 16.30
N ARG A 304 13.34 12.68 15.44
CA ARG A 304 13.48 12.99 14.01
C ARG A 304 13.71 14.48 13.73
N LEU A 305 13.07 15.35 14.50
CA LEU A 305 13.18 16.80 14.34
C LEU A 305 14.55 17.32 14.83
N LEU A 306 15.00 16.85 16.01
CA LEU A 306 16.18 17.35 16.70
C LEU A 306 17.49 16.70 16.25
N SER A 307 17.41 15.53 15.62
CA SER A 307 18.61 14.82 15.18
C SER A 307 19.44 15.63 14.17
N GLY A 308 20.76 15.67 14.39
CA GLY A 308 21.73 16.32 13.52
C GLY A 308 21.89 15.64 12.16
N PHE A 309 21.31 14.45 11.96
CA PHE A 309 21.25 13.75 10.68
C PHE A 309 20.19 14.33 9.72
N GLY A 310 19.38 15.30 10.16
CA GLY A 310 18.41 15.98 9.30
C GLY A 310 17.20 15.11 8.92
N ALA A 311 16.74 14.25 9.82
CA ALA A 311 15.64 13.30 9.59
C ALA A 311 14.25 13.94 9.44
N ARG A 312 14.13 15.27 9.58
CA ARG A 312 12.87 16.00 9.41
C ARG A 312 12.29 15.92 7.99
N CYS A 313 13.13 15.98 6.96
CA CYS A 313 12.71 15.93 5.57
C CYS A 313 13.90 15.44 4.74
N GLY A 314 13.79 14.24 4.17
CA GLY A 314 14.94 13.61 3.49
C GLY A 314 15.45 14.43 2.29
N LEU A 315 16.76 14.48 2.07
CA LEU A 315 17.32 15.25 0.97
C LEU A 315 17.07 14.61 -0.40
N SER A 316 16.32 15.29 -1.28
CA SER A 316 16.17 14.85 -2.67
C SER A 316 17.53 14.74 -3.37
N LYS A 317 17.66 13.80 -4.32
CA LYS A 317 18.92 13.60 -5.05
C LYS A 317 19.30 14.81 -5.92
N SER A 318 18.31 15.48 -6.51
CA SER A 318 18.48 16.70 -7.30
C SER A 318 17.51 17.80 -6.86
N TYR A 319 17.92 19.06 -7.04
CA TYR A 319 17.08 20.22 -6.75
C TYR A 319 16.23 20.60 -7.97
N CYS A 320 14.93 20.35 -7.90
CA CYS A 320 13.97 20.69 -8.96
C CYS A 320 12.97 21.75 -8.48
N GLN A 321 12.80 22.83 -9.24
CA GLN A 321 11.83 23.87 -8.91
C GLN A 321 10.41 23.52 -9.37
N SER A 322 10.30 22.71 -10.43
CA SER A 322 9.04 22.33 -11.06
C SER A 322 9.04 20.85 -11.47
N GLY A 323 7.91 20.38 -11.98
CA GLY A 323 7.75 18.97 -12.39
C GLY A 323 7.36 18.02 -11.25
N PRO A 324 7.39 16.69 -11.50
CA PRO A 324 6.92 15.68 -10.56
C PRO A 324 7.82 15.50 -9.33
N PHE A 325 9.08 15.93 -9.42
CA PHE A 325 10.11 15.78 -8.37
C PHE A 325 10.46 17.12 -7.70
N ARG A 326 9.49 18.03 -7.64
CA ARG A 326 9.67 19.36 -7.05
C ARG A 326 10.21 19.28 -5.62
N TRP A 327 11.14 20.17 -5.30
CA TRP A 327 11.71 20.34 -3.97
C TRP A 327 10.60 20.51 -2.93
N ARG A 328 10.72 19.75 -1.83
CA ARG A 328 9.66 19.62 -0.82
C ARG A 328 9.99 20.23 0.54
N ASP A 329 11.26 20.55 0.78
CA ASP A 329 11.67 21.21 2.02
C ASP A 329 11.24 22.70 2.00
N GLN A 330 10.91 23.25 3.18
CA GLN A 330 10.67 24.67 3.45
C GLN A 330 11.88 25.56 3.09
N MET A 331 13.09 25.04 3.30
CA MET A 331 14.34 25.78 3.15
C MET A 331 15.04 25.41 1.84
N THR A 332 15.78 26.36 1.27
CA THR A 332 16.64 26.09 0.10
C THR A 332 17.88 25.29 0.52
N PRO A 333 18.47 24.47 -0.36
CA PRO A 333 19.71 23.76 -0.08
C PRO A 333 20.86 24.64 0.44
N SER A 334 21.02 25.85 -0.08
CA SER A 334 22.05 26.80 0.37
C SER A 334 21.86 27.22 1.82
N PHE A 335 20.63 27.50 2.23
CA PHE A 335 20.30 27.88 3.60
C PHE A 335 20.37 26.68 4.57
N LEU A 336 20.02 25.47 4.10
CA LEU A 336 20.25 24.24 4.86
C LEU A 336 21.74 23.99 5.13
N LEU A 337 22.61 24.23 4.13
CA LEU A 337 24.06 24.09 4.29
C LEU A 337 24.62 25.10 5.29
N GLU A 338 24.14 26.35 5.26
CA GLU A 338 24.50 27.37 6.23
C GLU A 338 24.08 26.99 7.66
N ARG A 339 22.83 26.52 7.84
CA ARG A 339 22.35 26.06 9.15
C ARG A 339 23.16 24.86 9.66
N HIS A 340 23.48 23.91 8.78
CA HIS A 340 24.29 22.75 9.13
C HIS A 340 25.71 23.16 9.54
N ALA A 341 26.33 24.10 8.81
CA ALA A 341 27.63 24.66 9.16
C ALA A 341 27.60 25.29 10.57
N LYS A 342 26.58 26.11 10.84
CA LYS A 342 26.39 26.77 12.12
C LYS A 342 26.21 25.78 13.28
N GLN A 343 25.44 24.71 13.07
CA GLN A 343 25.25 23.64 14.06
C GLN A 343 26.56 22.91 14.38
N LYS A 344 27.46 22.79 13.41
CA LYS A 344 28.79 22.18 13.59
C LYS A 344 29.85 23.19 14.06
N GLY A 345 29.49 24.45 14.32
CA GLY A 345 30.44 25.50 14.69
C GLY A 345 31.39 25.92 13.55
N LEU A 346 31.07 25.57 12.31
CA LEU A 346 31.85 25.89 11.12
C LEU A 346 31.50 27.28 10.56
N PRO A 347 32.42 27.94 9.85
CA PRO A 347 32.12 29.18 9.15
C PRO A 347 31.07 28.97 8.04
N PRO A 348 30.24 29.98 7.72
CA PRO A 348 29.21 29.87 6.71
C PRO A 348 29.81 29.63 5.31
N PRO A 349 29.11 28.89 4.42
CA PRO A 349 29.58 28.62 3.07
C PRO A 349 29.66 29.91 2.23
N LEU A 350 30.80 30.15 1.59
CA LEU A 350 31.00 31.33 0.74
C LEU A 350 30.85 30.93 -0.74
N PHE A 351 29.80 31.46 -1.39
CA PHE A 351 29.51 31.21 -2.80
C PHE A 351 30.17 32.27 -3.69
N SER A 352 30.72 31.85 -4.84
CA SER A 352 31.21 32.77 -5.87
C SER A 352 30.08 33.55 -6.55
N PRO A 353 30.33 34.74 -7.12
CA PRO A 353 29.32 35.51 -7.85
C PRO A 353 28.74 34.78 -9.07
N GLU A 354 29.52 33.87 -9.66
CA GLU A 354 29.10 33.01 -10.79
C GLU A 354 28.30 31.76 -10.35
N GLU A 355 28.12 31.55 -9.04
CA GLU A 355 27.39 30.43 -8.44
C GLU A 355 27.88 29.01 -8.80
N ASP A 356 29.08 28.88 -9.34
CA ASP A 356 29.69 27.60 -9.75
C ASP A 356 30.63 27.02 -8.68
N THR A 357 31.08 27.85 -7.73
CA THR A 357 32.05 27.43 -6.71
C THR A 357 31.65 27.83 -5.29
N VAL A 358 32.03 26.99 -4.31
CA VAL A 358 31.77 27.17 -2.89
C VAL A 358 33.01 26.87 -2.07
N PHE A 359 33.37 27.79 -1.16
CA PHE A 359 34.33 27.52 -0.10
C PHE A 359 33.59 27.04 1.15
N TYR A 360 33.86 25.79 1.56
CA TYR A 360 33.22 25.15 2.71
C TYR A 360 34.22 24.24 3.43
N ASN A 361 34.29 24.35 4.76
CA ASN A 361 35.18 23.56 5.61
C ASN A 361 36.65 23.56 5.14
N GLY A 362 37.19 24.73 4.81
CA GLY A 362 38.57 24.89 4.35
C GLY A 362 38.85 24.41 2.91
N LYS A 363 37.85 23.91 2.18
CA LYS A 363 37.98 23.36 0.82
C LYS A 363 37.13 24.12 -0.19
N ASN A 364 37.64 24.23 -1.42
CA ASN A 364 36.92 24.79 -2.56
C ASN A 364 36.29 23.68 -3.40
N PHE A 365 34.98 23.75 -3.61
CA PHE A 365 34.21 22.82 -4.43
C PHE A 365 33.70 23.52 -5.69
N LYS A 366 33.73 22.82 -6.84
CA LYS A 366 33.21 23.31 -8.12
C LYS A 366 32.06 22.43 -8.61
N LEU A 367 31.01 23.00 -9.21
CA LEU A 367 29.86 22.23 -9.68
C LEU A 367 30.24 21.21 -10.76
N GLN A 368 31.18 21.55 -11.64
CA GLN A 368 31.68 20.65 -12.69
C GLN A 368 32.25 19.32 -12.16
N SER A 369 32.70 19.27 -10.91
CA SER A 369 33.19 18.03 -10.30
C SER A 369 32.07 17.01 -10.04
N PHE A 370 30.83 17.49 -9.85
CA PHE A 370 29.65 16.65 -9.65
C PHE A 370 28.85 16.47 -10.94
N GLU A 371 28.89 17.45 -11.84
CA GLU A 371 28.16 17.46 -13.11
C GLU A 371 29.13 17.65 -14.30
N PRO A 372 29.80 16.58 -14.77
CA PRO A 372 30.75 16.69 -15.89
C PRO A 372 30.07 17.06 -17.21
N THR A 373 28.81 16.66 -17.40
CA THR A 373 27.96 17.08 -18.52
C THR A 373 26.79 17.92 -17.99
N PRO A 374 26.56 19.14 -18.50
CA PRO A 374 25.49 19.98 -18.02
C PRO A 374 24.14 19.32 -18.34
N PRO A 375 23.28 19.08 -17.32
CA PRO A 375 21.99 18.45 -17.55
C PRO A 375 21.06 19.38 -18.36
N THR A 376 20.42 18.87 -19.41
CA THR A 376 19.47 19.62 -20.25
C THR A 376 18.04 19.64 -19.68
N LEU A 377 17.87 19.21 -18.43
CA LEU A 377 16.58 19.12 -17.74
C LEU A 377 16.05 20.51 -17.39
N HIS A 378 14.98 20.94 -18.06
CA HIS A 378 14.38 22.27 -17.88
C HIS A 378 13.82 22.59 -16.49
N TYR A 379 13.61 21.59 -15.63
CA TYR A 379 13.03 21.78 -14.29
C TYR A 379 14.05 21.78 -13.15
N LEU A 380 15.35 21.64 -13.47
CA LEU A 380 16.42 21.80 -12.48
C LEU A 380 16.55 23.26 -12.03
N GLY A 381 16.83 23.45 -10.75
CA GLY A 381 17.05 24.78 -10.19
C GLY A 381 18.44 25.38 -10.49
N PRO A 382 18.70 26.59 -9.98
CA PRO A 382 19.96 27.31 -10.17
C PRO A 382 21.20 26.52 -9.71
N LYS A 383 22.36 26.87 -10.28
CA LYS A 383 23.65 26.22 -10.00
C LYS A 383 24.01 26.25 -8.51
N LYS A 384 23.81 27.39 -7.85
CA LYS A 384 24.06 27.59 -6.41
C LYS A 384 23.40 26.52 -5.55
N GLU A 385 22.10 26.31 -5.75
CA GLU A 385 21.30 25.38 -4.94
C GLU A 385 21.66 23.92 -5.23
N ARG A 386 21.97 23.60 -6.49
CA ARG A 386 22.43 22.27 -6.86
C ARG A 386 23.78 21.94 -6.23
N LEU A 387 24.73 22.87 -6.26
CA LEU A 387 26.03 22.71 -5.61
C LEU A 387 25.89 22.53 -4.09
N ALA A 388 25.08 23.36 -3.44
CA ALA A 388 24.80 23.23 -2.01
C ALA A 388 24.19 21.86 -1.65
N LEU A 389 23.27 21.35 -2.48
CA LEU A 389 22.67 20.04 -2.29
C LEU A 389 23.68 18.91 -2.42
N TYR A 390 24.59 18.96 -3.40
CA TYR A 390 25.66 17.96 -3.52
C TYR A 390 26.54 17.94 -2.26
N LEU A 391 26.88 19.12 -1.71
CA LEU A 391 27.64 19.21 -0.47
C LEU A 391 26.88 18.63 0.72
N LEU A 392 25.58 18.90 0.85
CA LEU A 392 24.75 18.31 1.91
C LEU A 392 24.73 16.77 1.85
N HIS A 393 24.68 16.17 0.66
CA HIS A 393 24.76 14.71 0.50
C HIS A 393 26.09 14.12 0.96
N THR A 394 27.17 14.91 1.01
CA THR A 394 28.46 14.45 1.55
C THR A 394 28.55 14.50 3.09
N GLN A 395 27.59 15.14 3.76
CA GLN A 395 27.60 15.30 5.22
C GLN A 395 26.94 14.13 5.98
N GLY A 396 26.56 13.05 5.29
CA GLY A 396 25.92 11.88 5.94
C GLY A 396 24.48 12.12 6.41
N LEU A 397 23.82 13.15 5.87
CA LEU A 397 22.42 13.47 6.18
C LEU A 397 21.45 12.45 5.57
N VAL A 398 20.26 12.36 6.15
CA VAL A 398 19.19 11.46 5.68
C VAL A 398 18.77 11.86 4.26
N PRO A 399 18.96 11.00 3.25
CA PRO A 399 18.47 11.26 1.90
C PRO A 399 16.95 11.04 1.83
N GLU A 400 16.35 11.45 0.71
CA GLU A 400 14.98 11.08 0.38
C GLU A 400 14.85 9.56 0.37
N HIS A 401 13.89 9.07 1.15
CA HIS A 401 13.77 7.66 1.45
C HIS A 401 12.32 7.21 1.59
N VAL A 402 12.14 5.90 1.55
CA VAL A 402 10.98 5.17 2.05
C VAL A 402 11.50 4.16 3.06
N GLU A 403 10.93 4.15 4.25
CA GLU A 403 11.25 3.18 5.31
C GLU A 403 10.18 2.10 5.40
N THR A 404 10.58 0.91 5.82
CA THR A 404 9.69 -0.25 6.01
C THR A 404 9.63 -0.56 7.49
N ARG A 405 8.49 -0.31 8.12
CA ARG A 405 8.29 -0.48 9.56
C ARG A 405 7.54 -1.76 9.86
N THR A 406 7.98 -2.46 10.90
CA THR A 406 7.30 -3.66 11.40
C THR A 406 6.07 -3.28 12.24
N LEU A 407 4.98 -4.04 12.08
CA LEU A 407 3.75 -3.86 12.85
C LEU A 407 3.71 -4.87 13.99
N TYR A 408 3.33 -4.41 15.19
CA TYR A 408 3.17 -5.25 16.38
C TYR A 408 1.76 -5.14 16.95
N SER A 409 1.27 -6.23 17.51
CA SER A 409 -0.01 -6.26 18.23
C SER A 409 0.21 -6.44 19.72
N ASP A 410 -0.67 -5.82 20.51
CA ASP A 410 -0.64 -5.91 21.98
C ASP A 410 -0.99 -7.33 22.46
N SER A 411 -1.74 -8.09 21.65
CA SER A 411 -2.11 -9.47 21.95
C SER A 411 -0.97 -10.47 21.73
N GLN A 412 -0.01 -10.14 20.87
CA GLN A 412 1.11 -10.99 20.48
C GLN A 412 2.41 -10.15 20.45
N PRO A 413 2.95 -9.79 21.63
CA PRO A 413 4.16 -8.98 21.71
C PRO A 413 5.35 -9.72 21.09
N GLY A 414 6.10 -9.04 20.23
CA GLY A 414 7.29 -9.57 19.57
C GLY A 414 7.04 -10.45 18.34
N ILE A 415 5.78 -10.62 17.91
CA ILE A 415 5.44 -11.31 16.64
C ILE A 415 5.10 -10.28 15.57
N ASP A 416 5.80 -10.35 14.44
CA ASP A 416 5.57 -9.52 13.25
C ASP A 416 4.15 -9.73 12.69
N GLN A 417 3.35 -8.65 12.65
CA GLN A 417 1.97 -8.64 12.10
C GLN A 417 1.92 -8.19 10.63
N GLY A 418 3.08 -8.20 9.98
CA GLY A 418 3.30 -7.60 8.66
C GLY A 418 4.08 -6.31 8.74
N LYS A 419 4.30 -5.69 7.57
CA LYS A 419 5.16 -4.51 7.44
C LYS A 419 4.45 -3.40 6.67
N VAL A 420 4.79 -2.15 6.97
CA VAL A 420 4.26 -0.98 6.28
C VAL A 420 5.38 -0.13 5.70
N GLN A 421 5.29 0.20 4.42
CA GLN A 421 6.20 1.12 3.74
C GLN A 421 5.63 2.53 3.78
N MET A 422 6.42 3.45 4.34
CA MET A 422 6.00 4.83 4.55
C MET A 422 7.20 5.76 4.71
N TRP A 423 6.95 7.06 4.84
CA TRP A 423 7.90 8.01 5.41
C TRP A 423 7.14 9.18 6.04
N VAL A 424 7.86 9.99 6.81
CA VAL A 424 7.31 11.17 7.50
C VAL A 424 8.16 12.39 7.17
N ASP A 425 7.51 13.49 6.82
CA ASP A 425 8.15 14.81 6.72
C ASP A 425 7.60 15.73 7.85
N ILE A 426 8.49 16.43 8.54
CA ILE A 426 8.19 17.30 9.70
C ILE A 426 8.57 18.75 9.36
N PHE A 427 7.61 19.65 9.48
CA PHE A 427 7.73 21.06 9.11
C PHE A 427 7.42 21.98 10.30
N PRO A 428 8.44 22.55 10.95
CA PRO A 428 8.23 23.56 11.99
C PRO A 428 7.54 24.80 11.41
N LYS A 429 6.45 25.26 12.02
CA LYS A 429 5.69 26.42 11.51
C LYS A 429 6.49 27.73 11.54
N LYS A 430 7.46 27.86 12.45
CA LYS A 430 8.34 29.04 12.53
C LYS A 430 9.22 29.23 11.29
N LEU A 431 9.54 28.16 10.57
CA LEU A 431 10.37 28.24 9.36
C LEU A 431 9.58 28.68 8.11
N GLY A 432 8.28 28.96 8.26
CA GLY A 432 7.40 29.37 7.17
C GLY A 432 6.52 28.24 6.63
N PRO A 433 5.81 28.47 5.51
CA PRO A 433 4.89 27.49 4.96
C PRO A 433 5.62 26.23 4.48
N PRO A 434 5.07 25.02 4.69
CA PRO A 434 5.67 23.79 4.21
C PRO A 434 5.77 23.80 2.68
N GLY A 435 6.77 23.10 2.15
CA GLY A 435 6.87 22.86 0.71
C GLY A 435 5.65 22.09 0.18
N PRO A 436 5.57 21.88 -1.14
CA PRO A 436 4.46 21.18 -1.75
C PRO A 436 4.42 19.68 -1.38
N PRO A 437 3.22 19.08 -1.20
CA PRO A 437 3.11 17.66 -0.91
C PRO A 437 3.48 16.80 -2.13
N VAL A 438 4.03 15.63 -1.86
CA VAL A 438 4.37 14.64 -2.89
C VAL A 438 3.12 13.88 -3.32
N ASN A 439 2.85 13.83 -4.63
CA ASN A 439 1.72 13.06 -5.13
C ASN A 439 2.07 11.57 -5.28
N ILE A 440 1.64 10.78 -4.30
CA ILE A 440 1.80 9.32 -4.29
C ILE A 440 0.53 8.54 -4.60
N ARG A 441 -0.50 9.22 -5.11
CA ARG A 441 -1.76 8.54 -5.44
C ARG A 441 -1.51 7.39 -6.42
N PRO A 442 -2.12 6.21 -6.21
CA PRO A 442 -1.95 5.10 -7.12
C PRO A 442 -2.41 5.50 -8.53
N ARG A 443 -1.71 4.98 -9.54
CA ARG A 443 -2.02 5.27 -10.94
C ARG A 443 -3.39 4.70 -11.27
N LYS A 444 -4.31 5.57 -11.71
CA LYS A 444 -5.65 5.15 -12.13
C LYS A 444 -5.63 4.70 -13.59
N PRO A 445 -6.29 3.57 -13.92
CA PRO A 445 -6.42 3.15 -15.30
C PRO A 445 -7.26 4.18 -16.07
N ARG A 446 -6.95 4.34 -17.35
CA ARG A 446 -7.67 5.26 -18.25
C ARG A 446 -8.54 4.44 -19.19
N ARG A 447 -9.75 4.91 -19.45
CA ARG A 447 -10.67 4.25 -20.36
C ARG A 447 -10.28 4.49 -21.82
N TYR A 448 -10.09 3.40 -22.54
CA TYR A 448 -9.83 3.37 -23.98
C TYR A 448 -10.92 2.61 -24.71
N GLU A 449 -11.16 3.02 -25.94
CA GLU A 449 -12.05 2.35 -26.88
C GLU A 449 -11.22 1.89 -28.08
N LEU A 450 -11.05 0.57 -28.20
CA LEU A 450 -10.43 -0.08 -29.33
C LEU A 450 -11.48 -0.36 -30.39
N ARG A 451 -11.28 0.18 -31.60
CA ARG A 451 -12.10 -0.12 -32.77
C ARG A 451 -11.27 -0.92 -33.74
N CYS A 452 -11.67 -2.16 -34.00
CA CYS A 452 -11.02 -3.03 -34.98
C CYS A 452 -11.98 -3.24 -36.16
N ILE A 453 -11.63 -2.74 -37.35
CA ILE A 453 -12.43 -2.93 -38.56
C ILE A 453 -11.86 -4.09 -39.36
N ILE A 454 -12.72 -5.06 -39.68
CA ILE A 454 -12.45 -6.18 -40.58
C ILE A 454 -12.80 -5.73 -41.99
N TRP A 455 -11.81 -5.46 -42.82
CA TRP A 455 -12.08 -5.09 -44.20
C TRP A 455 -12.29 -6.33 -45.04
N LYS A 456 -11.24 -7.15 -45.13
CA LYS A 456 -11.17 -8.30 -46.03
C LYS A 456 -10.35 -9.44 -45.44
N THR A 457 -10.65 -10.66 -45.84
CA THR A 457 -9.72 -11.78 -45.75
C THR A 457 -9.30 -12.19 -47.16
N ALA A 458 -8.08 -12.71 -47.31
CA ALA A 458 -7.55 -13.16 -48.59
C ALA A 458 -6.76 -14.47 -48.41
N GLN A 459 -6.79 -15.33 -49.43
CA GLN A 459 -6.06 -16.60 -49.50
C GLN A 459 -6.46 -17.62 -48.41
N VAL A 460 -7.75 -17.70 -48.07
CA VAL A 460 -8.26 -18.72 -47.14
C VAL A 460 -8.08 -20.13 -47.70
N ASP A 461 -7.55 -21.05 -46.89
CA ASP A 461 -7.43 -22.46 -47.24
C ASP A 461 -8.81 -23.12 -47.31
N LEU A 462 -9.32 -23.30 -48.53
CA LEU A 462 -10.53 -24.08 -48.79
C LEU A 462 -10.25 -25.56 -48.50
N ARG A 463 -10.59 -26.06 -47.31
CA ARG A 463 -10.56 -27.50 -47.05
C ARG A 463 -11.60 -28.17 -47.94
N ARG A 464 -11.14 -29.02 -48.86
CA ARG A 464 -11.97 -29.79 -49.80
C ARG A 464 -12.83 -30.80 -49.03
N THR A 465 -14.01 -30.39 -48.58
CA THR A 465 -15.07 -31.33 -48.21
C THR A 465 -15.70 -31.87 -49.50
N LEU A 466 -16.09 -33.15 -49.49
CA LEU A 466 -16.42 -33.99 -50.66
C LEU A 466 -17.50 -33.45 -51.63
N THR A 467 -18.17 -32.31 -51.36
CA THR A 467 -19.30 -31.84 -52.17
C THR A 467 -19.20 -30.45 -52.77
N SER A 468 -18.26 -29.59 -52.41
CA SER A 468 -17.98 -28.34 -53.16
C SER A 468 -16.85 -27.55 -52.48
N GLY A 469 -15.87 -27.06 -53.25
CA GLY A 469 -14.79 -26.19 -52.76
C GLY A 469 -15.27 -24.76 -52.46
N ILE A 470 -16.24 -24.64 -51.56
CA ILE A 470 -16.94 -23.42 -51.19
C ILE A 470 -16.85 -23.29 -49.67
N SER A 471 -16.37 -22.15 -49.17
CA SER A 471 -16.31 -21.85 -47.73
C SER A 471 -17.24 -20.70 -47.35
N ASP A 472 -17.91 -20.81 -46.21
CA ASP A 472 -18.78 -19.82 -45.60
C ASP A 472 -18.06 -19.15 -44.44
N ILE A 473 -17.27 -18.12 -44.75
CA ILE A 473 -16.28 -17.57 -43.81
C ILE A 473 -16.93 -16.56 -42.87
N TYR A 474 -16.61 -16.65 -41.59
CA TYR A 474 -16.92 -15.60 -40.61
C TYR A 474 -15.76 -15.41 -39.62
N VAL A 475 -15.73 -14.25 -38.96
CA VAL A 475 -14.64 -13.84 -38.07
C VAL A 475 -15.16 -13.60 -36.66
N LYS A 476 -14.49 -14.17 -35.66
CA LYS A 476 -14.72 -13.91 -34.22
C LYS A 476 -13.57 -13.06 -33.69
N GLY A 477 -13.85 -12.13 -32.78
CA GLY A 477 -12.81 -11.31 -32.15
C GLY A 477 -13.15 -10.95 -30.71
N TRP A 478 -12.15 -10.97 -29.84
CA TRP A 478 -12.26 -10.57 -28.44
C TRP A 478 -10.90 -10.13 -27.90
N MET A 479 -10.91 -9.48 -26.73
CA MET A 479 -9.71 -9.14 -25.98
C MET A 479 -9.48 -10.17 -24.88
N VAL A 480 -8.22 -10.55 -24.62
CA VAL A 480 -7.87 -11.39 -23.47
C VAL A 480 -8.41 -10.73 -22.19
N GLY A 481 -9.03 -11.50 -21.30
CA GLY A 481 -9.71 -11.00 -20.09
C GLY A 481 -11.16 -10.53 -20.32
N LEU A 482 -11.50 -10.06 -21.53
CA LEU A 482 -12.86 -9.63 -21.91
C LEU A 482 -13.54 -10.65 -22.83
N GLU A 483 -13.43 -11.94 -22.52
CA GLU A 483 -13.99 -13.02 -23.36
C GLU A 483 -15.52 -12.97 -23.45
N LYS A 484 -16.18 -12.44 -22.40
CA LYS A 484 -17.64 -12.20 -22.37
C LYS A 484 -18.09 -11.20 -23.46
N ASP A 485 -17.21 -10.30 -23.88
CA ASP A 485 -17.48 -9.27 -24.89
C ASP A 485 -17.10 -9.74 -26.31
N MET A 486 -17.01 -11.06 -26.55
CA MET A 486 -16.70 -11.62 -27.85
C MET A 486 -17.72 -11.18 -28.92
N GLN A 487 -17.19 -10.64 -30.01
CA GLN A 487 -17.98 -10.20 -31.16
C GLN A 487 -17.73 -11.10 -32.37
N LYS A 488 -18.74 -11.25 -33.22
CA LYS A 488 -18.68 -12.03 -34.46
C LYS A 488 -19.14 -11.17 -35.63
N THR A 489 -18.57 -11.38 -36.81
CA THR A 489 -19.06 -10.79 -38.05
C THR A 489 -20.29 -11.53 -38.56
N ASP A 490 -20.90 -10.98 -39.61
CA ASP A 490 -21.75 -11.74 -40.52
C ASP A 490 -20.97 -12.86 -41.25
N ILE A 491 -21.72 -13.80 -41.81
CA ILE A 491 -21.18 -14.94 -42.56
C ILE A 491 -21.13 -14.54 -44.04
N HIS A 492 -19.95 -14.66 -44.64
CA HIS A 492 -19.74 -14.46 -46.06
C HIS A 492 -19.91 -15.78 -46.79
N TYR A 493 -21.13 -16.01 -47.30
CA TYR A 493 -21.48 -17.25 -47.97
C TYR A 493 -20.84 -17.39 -49.35
N TYR A 494 -20.53 -18.63 -49.72
CA TYR A 494 -20.11 -19.03 -51.05
C TYR A 494 -18.79 -18.44 -51.58
N SER A 495 -17.76 -18.30 -50.73
CA SER A 495 -16.45 -17.82 -51.20
C SER A 495 -15.74 -18.89 -52.04
N LEU A 496 -15.62 -18.62 -53.35
CA LEU A 496 -14.96 -19.49 -54.34
C LEU A 496 -13.46 -19.21 -54.47
N THR A 497 -13.02 -17.98 -54.18
CA THR A 497 -11.65 -17.49 -54.39
C THR A 497 -10.82 -17.47 -53.10
N GLY A 498 -11.42 -17.81 -51.95
CA GLY A 498 -10.79 -17.66 -50.65
C GLY A 498 -10.59 -16.20 -50.24
N GLU A 499 -11.29 -15.26 -50.89
CA GLU A 499 -11.39 -13.86 -50.49
C GLU A 499 -12.79 -13.58 -49.94
N SER A 500 -12.87 -12.80 -48.86
CA SER A 500 -14.15 -12.35 -48.31
C SER A 500 -14.07 -10.91 -47.85
N THR A 501 -15.18 -10.19 -47.96
CA THR A 501 -15.28 -8.77 -47.58
C THR A 501 -16.38 -8.59 -46.54
N PHE A 502 -16.05 -8.00 -45.40
CA PHE A 502 -16.98 -7.83 -44.27
C PHE A 502 -17.32 -6.36 -44.01
N ASN A 503 -16.33 -5.47 -44.04
CA ASN A 503 -16.46 -4.08 -43.58
C ASN A 503 -17.11 -3.98 -42.17
N TRP A 504 -16.77 -4.92 -41.29
CA TRP A 504 -17.37 -5.05 -39.97
C TRP A 504 -16.54 -4.34 -38.91
N ARG A 505 -17.15 -3.69 -37.92
CA ARG A 505 -16.44 -2.94 -36.88
C ARG A 505 -16.66 -3.57 -35.51
N PHE A 506 -15.61 -4.14 -34.94
CA PHE A 506 -15.57 -4.49 -33.52
C PHE A 506 -15.23 -3.28 -32.66
N ILE A 507 -15.93 -3.14 -31.54
CA ILE A 507 -15.71 -2.06 -30.56
C ILE A 507 -15.52 -2.68 -29.19
N PHE A 508 -14.34 -2.52 -28.60
CA PHE A 508 -14.02 -3.00 -27.25
C PHE A 508 -13.71 -1.81 -26.35
N SER A 509 -14.37 -1.75 -25.19
CA SER A 509 -14.02 -0.79 -24.15
C SER A 509 -13.13 -1.47 -23.11
N MET A 510 -12.00 -0.85 -22.78
CA MET A 510 -11.05 -1.39 -21.82
C MET A 510 -10.45 -0.27 -20.96
N ASP A 511 -10.24 -0.56 -19.69
CA ASP A 511 -9.49 0.32 -18.80
C ASP A 511 -8.02 -0.12 -18.82
N TYR A 512 -7.13 0.78 -19.25
CA TYR A 512 -5.73 0.46 -19.49
C TYR A 512 -4.81 1.30 -18.61
N LEU A 513 -3.87 0.62 -17.96
CA LEU A 513 -2.84 1.21 -17.13
C LEU A 513 -1.54 1.30 -17.93
N ALA A 514 -1.29 2.49 -18.50
CA ALA A 514 -0.20 2.70 -19.45
C ALA A 514 1.19 2.34 -18.92
N ALA A 515 1.44 2.55 -17.64
CA ALA A 515 2.77 2.34 -17.05
C ALA A 515 3.09 0.87 -16.70
N GLU A 516 2.08 0.02 -16.51
CA GLU A 516 2.28 -1.43 -16.33
C GLU A 516 2.07 -2.22 -17.62
N HIS A 517 1.56 -1.57 -18.66
CA HIS A 517 1.13 -2.19 -19.93
C HIS A 517 0.02 -3.24 -19.78
N MET A 518 -0.85 -3.06 -18.78
CA MET A 518 -1.92 -4.01 -18.45
C MET A 518 -3.31 -3.35 -18.51
N CYS A 519 -4.29 -4.12 -18.95
CA CYS A 519 -5.71 -3.81 -18.77
C CYS A 519 -6.15 -4.20 -17.35
N VAL A 520 -7.10 -3.44 -16.83
CA VAL A 520 -7.69 -3.63 -15.49
C VAL A 520 -9.18 -3.82 -15.65
N GLN A 521 -9.74 -4.86 -15.04
CA GLN A 521 -11.18 -5.08 -14.99
C GLN A 521 -11.61 -5.38 -13.56
N SER A 522 -12.68 -4.72 -13.12
CA SER A 522 -13.33 -5.02 -11.85
C SER A 522 -14.51 -5.97 -12.09
N GLN A 523 -14.52 -7.12 -11.42
CA GLN A 523 -15.63 -8.07 -11.46
C GLN A 523 -15.98 -8.53 -10.05
N LYS A 524 -17.27 -8.51 -9.73
CA LYS A 524 -17.80 -9.19 -8.54
C LYS A 524 -17.78 -10.70 -8.77
N GLU A 525 -17.22 -11.46 -7.85
CA GLU A 525 -17.23 -12.93 -7.92
C GLU A 525 -18.67 -13.46 -7.83
N TYR A 526 -19.45 -12.87 -6.94
CA TYR A 526 -20.85 -13.18 -6.72
C TYR A 526 -21.69 -11.90 -6.70
N ILE A 527 -22.98 -12.00 -7.01
CA ILE A 527 -23.90 -10.84 -7.01
C ILE A 527 -23.93 -10.15 -5.63
N TRP A 528 -23.72 -10.93 -4.56
CA TRP A 528 -23.71 -10.48 -3.17
C TRP A 528 -22.31 -10.14 -2.63
N SER A 529 -21.24 -10.24 -3.44
CA SER A 529 -19.94 -9.78 -2.98
C SER A 529 -20.00 -8.28 -2.73
N LEU A 530 -19.55 -7.83 -1.56
CA LEU A 530 -19.52 -6.41 -1.19
C LEU A 530 -18.69 -5.66 -2.23
N ASP A 531 -17.44 -6.11 -2.39
CA ASP A 531 -16.49 -5.51 -3.29
C ASP A 531 -16.26 -6.32 -4.58
N PRO A 532 -15.91 -5.62 -5.68
CA PRO A 532 -15.44 -6.26 -6.88
C PRO A 532 -13.95 -6.62 -6.77
N THR A 533 -13.59 -7.82 -7.20
CA THR A 533 -12.19 -8.21 -7.39
C THR A 533 -11.61 -7.51 -8.62
N VAL A 534 -10.36 -7.05 -8.52
CA VAL A 534 -9.66 -6.36 -9.61
C VAL A 534 -8.70 -7.32 -10.28
N ILE A 535 -8.95 -7.64 -11.55
CA ILE A 535 -8.14 -8.55 -12.35
C ILE A 535 -7.32 -7.74 -13.36
N LYS A 536 -6.01 -8.02 -13.44
CA LYS A 536 -5.10 -7.41 -14.41
C LYS A 536 -4.73 -8.42 -15.50
N PHE A 537 -4.77 -8.01 -16.76
CA PHE A 537 -4.43 -8.86 -17.91
C PHE A 537 -3.76 -8.06 -19.03
N PRO A 538 -2.94 -8.68 -19.91
CA PRO A 538 -2.27 -7.97 -20.99
C PRO A 538 -3.28 -7.51 -22.06
N ALA A 539 -3.01 -6.37 -22.68
CA ALA A 539 -3.86 -5.80 -23.74
C ALA A 539 -3.66 -6.56 -25.07
N ARG A 540 -4.17 -7.79 -25.16
CA ARG A 540 -4.06 -8.67 -26.34
C ARG A 540 -5.39 -8.85 -27.05
N LEU A 541 -5.41 -8.59 -28.36
CA LEU A 541 -6.56 -8.80 -29.24
C LEU A 541 -6.43 -10.16 -29.93
N ILE A 542 -7.40 -11.05 -29.73
CA ILE A 542 -7.47 -12.36 -30.36
C ILE A 542 -8.56 -12.32 -31.42
N ILE A 543 -8.22 -12.82 -32.60
CA ILE A 543 -9.14 -12.89 -33.72
C ILE A 543 -9.04 -14.26 -34.34
N GLN A 544 -10.17 -14.94 -34.46
CA GLN A 544 -10.28 -16.22 -35.11
C GLN A 544 -11.12 -16.15 -36.39
N ILE A 545 -10.74 -16.96 -37.37
CA ILE A 545 -11.41 -17.11 -38.64
C ILE A 545 -11.96 -18.52 -38.70
N TRP A 546 -13.23 -18.65 -39.08
CA TRP A 546 -14.00 -19.88 -39.05
C TRP A 546 -14.74 -20.09 -40.37
N ASP A 547 -14.92 -21.35 -40.73
CA ASP A 547 -15.80 -21.80 -41.81
C ASP A 547 -17.11 -22.33 -41.21
N ASN A 548 -18.24 -21.74 -41.57
CA ASN A 548 -19.55 -22.09 -41.05
C ASN A 548 -20.12 -23.28 -41.83
N ASN A 549 -20.16 -24.46 -41.21
CA ASN A 549 -20.64 -25.66 -41.86
C ASN A 549 -22.13 -25.90 -41.53
N VAL A 550 -22.98 -26.00 -42.56
CA VAL A 550 -24.44 -26.18 -42.35
C VAL A 550 -24.80 -27.52 -41.70
N PHE A 551 -24.00 -28.57 -41.94
CA PHE A 551 -24.30 -29.96 -41.52
C PHE A 551 -23.22 -30.59 -40.62
N SER A 552 -22.14 -29.87 -40.31
CA SER A 552 -21.04 -30.34 -39.46
C SER A 552 -20.57 -29.23 -38.52
N THR A 553 -19.64 -29.52 -37.60
CA THR A 553 -19.03 -28.49 -36.77
C THR A 553 -18.23 -27.50 -37.63
N ASP A 554 -18.28 -26.23 -37.27
CA ASP A 554 -17.50 -25.17 -37.93
C ASP A 554 -16.00 -25.50 -37.92
N ASP A 555 -15.33 -25.32 -39.06
CA ASP A 555 -13.91 -25.57 -39.18
C ASP A 555 -13.09 -24.34 -38.79
N PHE A 556 -12.07 -24.56 -37.96
CA PHE A 556 -11.14 -23.50 -37.57
C PHE A 556 -10.10 -23.27 -38.68
N LEU A 557 -10.06 -22.04 -39.21
CA LEU A 557 -9.20 -21.67 -40.33
C LEU A 557 -7.92 -20.94 -39.89
N GLY A 558 -7.95 -20.24 -38.74
CA GLY A 558 -6.74 -19.61 -38.19
C GLY A 558 -7.01 -18.59 -37.10
N VAL A 559 -5.97 -18.27 -36.33
CA VAL A 559 -5.97 -17.28 -35.26
C VAL A 559 -4.92 -16.20 -35.51
N LEU A 560 -5.26 -14.97 -35.17
CA LEU A 560 -4.37 -13.83 -35.15
C LEU A 560 -4.40 -13.25 -33.74
N GLU A 561 -3.26 -13.27 -33.08
CA GLU A 561 -3.07 -12.69 -31.76
C GLU A 561 -2.19 -11.44 -31.87
N LEU A 562 -2.70 -10.30 -31.40
CA LEU A 562 -1.99 -9.03 -31.47
C LEU A 562 -1.87 -8.45 -30.08
N ASP A 563 -0.64 -8.30 -29.60
CA ASP A 563 -0.36 -7.48 -28.41
C ASP A 563 -0.43 -6.01 -28.81
N LEU A 564 -1.37 -5.25 -28.24
CA LEU A 564 -1.58 -3.85 -28.58
C LEU A 564 -0.42 -2.96 -28.13
N PHE A 565 0.36 -3.40 -27.14
CA PHE A 565 1.55 -2.68 -26.70
C PHE A 565 2.73 -2.91 -27.65
N ASP A 566 2.90 -4.13 -28.15
CA ASP A 566 3.99 -4.53 -29.03
C ASP A 566 3.47 -5.18 -30.33
N MET A 567 2.87 -4.35 -31.20
CA MET A 567 2.30 -4.82 -32.47
C MET A 567 3.35 -4.87 -33.58
N PRO A 568 3.39 -5.94 -34.40
CA PRO A 568 4.20 -5.95 -35.60
C PRO A 568 3.60 -5.01 -36.66
N LEU A 569 4.47 -4.27 -37.38
CA LEU A 569 4.05 -3.38 -38.46
C LEU A 569 3.26 -4.16 -39.53
N PRO A 570 2.09 -3.66 -39.97
CA PRO A 570 1.31 -4.34 -40.99
C PRO A 570 1.95 -4.27 -42.38
N ALA A 571 1.70 -5.29 -43.20
CA ALA A 571 2.06 -5.25 -44.61
C ALA A 571 1.07 -4.37 -45.41
N ARG A 572 1.56 -3.64 -46.41
CA ARG A 572 0.72 -2.79 -47.29
C ARG A 572 -0.16 -3.61 -48.25
N HIS A 573 0.29 -4.80 -48.63
CA HIS A 573 -0.42 -5.71 -49.52
C HIS A 573 -0.42 -7.12 -48.93
N ALA A 574 -1.47 -7.88 -49.19
CA ALA A 574 -1.58 -9.27 -48.76
C ALA A 574 -0.34 -10.08 -49.17
N SER A 575 0.12 -9.95 -50.43
CA SER A 575 1.27 -10.69 -50.97
C SER A 575 2.59 -10.52 -50.21
N LYS A 576 2.77 -9.43 -49.46
CA LYS A 576 3.98 -9.13 -48.68
C LYS A 576 3.88 -9.56 -47.21
N CYS A 577 2.78 -10.20 -46.83
CA CYS A 577 2.53 -10.66 -45.48
C CYS A 577 3.24 -12.00 -45.23
N SER A 578 4.06 -12.10 -44.18
CA SER A 578 4.86 -13.30 -43.88
C SER A 578 4.80 -13.65 -42.40
N ILE A 579 4.91 -14.95 -42.07
CA ILE A 579 4.85 -15.45 -40.68
C ILE A 579 5.97 -14.89 -39.80
N ARG A 580 7.12 -14.57 -40.39
CA ARG A 580 8.27 -13.94 -39.71
C ARG A 580 7.95 -12.58 -39.11
N MET A 581 6.84 -11.94 -39.51
CA MET A 581 6.33 -10.72 -38.89
C MET A 581 5.80 -10.94 -37.47
N MET A 582 5.46 -12.18 -37.09
CA MET A 582 4.89 -12.52 -35.79
C MET A 582 5.90 -13.25 -34.88
N GLU A 583 7.10 -13.56 -35.38
CA GLU A 583 8.15 -14.24 -34.62
C GLU A 583 8.90 -13.22 -33.76
N THR A 584 8.90 -13.41 -32.44
CA THR A 584 9.64 -12.58 -31.48
C THR A 584 11.12 -12.97 -31.38
N ASP A 585 11.48 -14.19 -31.78
CA ASP A 585 12.81 -14.75 -31.59
C ASP A 585 13.78 -14.40 -32.73
N SER A 586 14.94 -13.85 -32.35
CA SER A 586 16.03 -13.52 -33.27
C SER A 586 16.72 -14.77 -33.79
N LYS A 587 16.24 -15.37 -34.88
CA LYS A 587 17.04 -16.35 -35.61
C LYS A 587 18.01 -15.62 -36.53
N TRP A 588 19.28 -15.99 -36.42
CA TRP A 588 20.39 -15.50 -37.24
C TRP A 588 19.96 -15.50 -38.73
N PRO A 589 20.07 -14.39 -39.47
CA PRO A 589 20.83 -13.16 -39.17
C PRO A 589 19.98 -11.99 -38.61
N TYR A 590 20.59 -11.19 -37.73
CA TYR A 590 19.96 -10.07 -36.98
C TYR A 590 19.50 -8.85 -37.82
N PHE A 591 19.72 -8.84 -39.13
CA PHE A 591 19.35 -7.71 -40.00
C PHE A 591 17.90 -7.74 -40.51
N LEU A 592 17.13 -8.79 -40.19
CA LEU A 592 15.72 -8.94 -40.54
C LEU A 592 14.77 -8.71 -39.35
N GLN A 593 15.10 -7.81 -38.44
CA GLN A 593 14.19 -7.47 -37.35
C GLN A 593 12.99 -6.68 -37.92
N TYR A 594 11.79 -7.27 -37.83
CA TYR A 594 10.57 -6.54 -38.12
C TYR A 594 10.38 -5.47 -37.04
N LYS A 595 10.18 -4.23 -37.45
CA LYS A 595 9.94 -3.13 -36.50
C LYS A 595 8.57 -3.32 -35.85
N HIS A 596 8.53 -3.32 -34.53
CA HIS A 596 7.29 -3.31 -33.76
C HIS A 596 6.91 -1.87 -33.37
N PHE A 597 5.65 -1.66 -33.03
CA PHE A 597 5.14 -0.38 -32.58
C PHE A 597 4.01 -0.57 -31.58
N SER A 598 3.81 0.43 -30.71
CA SER A 598 2.69 0.43 -29.78
C SER A 598 1.47 1.13 -30.38
N LEU A 599 0.30 0.50 -30.34
CA LEU A 599 -0.97 1.12 -30.75
C LEU A 599 -1.36 2.29 -29.84
N PHE A 600 -0.88 2.28 -28.59
CA PHE A 600 -1.09 3.38 -27.64
C PHE A 600 -0.33 4.65 -28.02
N LYS A 601 0.81 4.52 -28.73
CA LYS A 601 1.55 5.64 -29.33
C LYS A 601 0.94 6.02 -30.68
N LYS A 602 0.78 5.04 -31.57
CA LYS A 602 0.24 5.23 -32.91
C LYS A 602 -1.23 4.86 -32.93
N LYS A 603 -2.09 5.84 -32.60
CA LYS A 603 -3.54 5.67 -32.41
C LYS A 603 -4.31 5.04 -33.59
N THR A 604 -3.73 5.03 -34.80
CA THR A 604 -4.37 4.46 -35.98
C THR A 604 -3.35 3.66 -36.79
N VAL A 605 -3.69 2.41 -37.09
CA VAL A 605 -2.90 1.55 -37.98
C VAL A 605 -3.80 0.76 -38.90
N THR A 606 -3.42 0.66 -40.17
CA THR A 606 -4.14 -0.07 -41.21
C THR A 606 -3.19 -0.95 -42.01
N GLY A 607 -3.63 -2.14 -42.39
CA GLY A 607 -2.92 -3.03 -43.31
C GLY A 607 -3.20 -4.51 -43.05
N TRP A 608 -2.28 -5.37 -43.49
CA TRP A 608 -2.44 -6.83 -43.50
C TRP A 608 -1.57 -7.52 -42.45
N TRP A 609 -2.18 -8.47 -41.72
CA TRP A 609 -1.51 -9.36 -40.77
C TRP A 609 -1.75 -10.84 -41.11
N PRO A 610 -0.77 -11.73 -40.86
CA PRO A 610 -0.87 -13.15 -41.18
C PRO A 610 -1.60 -13.88 -40.05
N SER A 611 -2.54 -14.78 -40.36
CA SER A 611 -3.09 -15.67 -39.34
C SER A 611 -2.28 -16.97 -39.23
N GLN A 612 -2.36 -17.61 -38.07
CA GLN A 612 -1.59 -18.79 -37.70
C GLN A 612 -2.54 -19.97 -37.42
N VAL A 613 -2.09 -21.18 -37.73
CA VAL A 613 -2.77 -22.43 -37.35
C VAL A 613 -1.74 -23.32 -36.67
N LEU A 614 -2.15 -23.95 -35.57
CA LEU A 614 -1.33 -24.92 -34.86
C LEU A 614 -1.46 -26.29 -35.53
N ASP A 615 -0.39 -26.77 -36.16
CA ASP A 615 -0.36 -28.06 -36.87
C ASP A 615 0.81 -28.91 -36.34
N GLY A 616 0.49 -30.05 -35.70
CA GLY A 616 1.50 -30.97 -35.15
C GLY A 616 2.44 -30.37 -34.09
N GLY A 617 1.98 -29.38 -33.31
CA GLY A 617 2.77 -28.72 -32.26
C GLY A 617 3.71 -27.60 -32.75
N LYS A 618 3.68 -27.24 -34.04
CA LYS A 618 4.38 -26.06 -34.58
C LYS A 618 3.39 -25.10 -35.21
N TRP A 619 3.55 -23.80 -34.94
CA TRP A 619 2.77 -22.74 -35.58
C TRP A 619 3.13 -22.68 -37.07
N ARG A 620 2.14 -22.88 -37.93
CA ARG A 620 2.27 -22.66 -39.38
C ARG A 620 1.47 -21.43 -39.75
N MET A 621 1.94 -20.70 -40.77
CA MET A 621 1.10 -19.67 -41.38
C MET A 621 -0.14 -20.36 -41.94
N SER A 622 -1.32 -19.90 -41.58
CA SER A 622 -2.49 -20.19 -42.39
C SER A 622 -2.36 -19.35 -43.66
N ASN A 623 -2.79 -19.84 -44.82
CA ASN A 623 -2.75 -19.02 -46.03
C ASN A 623 -3.67 -17.78 -45.91
N THR A 624 -4.54 -17.72 -44.90
CA THR A 624 -5.46 -16.62 -44.65
C THR A 624 -4.74 -15.37 -44.14
N ARG A 625 -4.95 -14.26 -44.84
CA ARG A 625 -4.46 -12.93 -44.46
C ARG A 625 -5.65 -12.03 -44.15
N VAL A 626 -5.53 -11.21 -43.11
CA VAL A 626 -6.62 -10.31 -42.72
C VAL A 626 -6.20 -8.86 -42.88
N SER A 627 -6.96 -8.11 -43.69
CA SER A 627 -6.85 -6.66 -43.82
C SER A 627 -7.69 -5.99 -42.77
N ARG A 628 -7.07 -5.16 -41.93
CA ARG A 628 -7.75 -4.51 -40.81
C ARG A 628 -7.30 -3.09 -40.61
N SER A 629 -8.15 -2.30 -39.96
CA SER A 629 -7.76 -1.04 -39.35
C SER A 629 -8.08 -1.03 -37.87
N CYS A 630 -7.06 -0.78 -37.05
CA CYS A 630 -7.19 -0.63 -35.61
C CYS A 630 -7.11 0.87 -35.28
N PHE A 631 -8.12 1.37 -34.59
CA PHE A 631 -8.18 2.72 -34.06
C PHE A 631 -8.30 2.65 -32.55
N LEU A 632 -7.48 3.42 -31.86
CA LEU A 632 -7.54 3.55 -30.42
C LEU A 632 -7.96 4.98 -30.06
N LYS A 633 -9.17 5.12 -29.51
CA LYS A 633 -9.67 6.39 -29.02
C LYS A 633 -9.56 6.42 -27.50
N LYS A 634 -8.87 7.45 -26.98
CA LYS A 634 -8.91 7.77 -25.55
C LYS A 634 -10.20 8.52 -25.26
N GLN A 635 -11.04 8.00 -24.38
CA GLN A 635 -12.20 8.75 -23.89
C GLN A 635 -11.72 9.65 -22.74
N ALA A 636 -12.01 10.96 -22.82
CA ALA A 636 -11.74 11.86 -21.72
C ALA A 636 -12.85 11.67 -20.67
N LEU A 637 -12.50 11.23 -19.46
CA LEU A 637 -13.43 11.21 -18.33
C LEU A 637 -13.74 12.66 -17.95
N CYS A 638 -14.99 13.10 -18.14
CA CYS A 638 -15.53 14.21 -17.35
C CYS A 638 -15.68 13.74 -15.89
N CYS A 639 -15.44 14.67 -14.96
CA CYS A 639 -15.39 14.48 -13.52
C CYS A 639 -16.59 13.70 -12.96
N ALA A 640 -16.28 12.78 -12.04
CA ALA A 640 -17.26 12.20 -11.14
C ALA A 640 -17.73 13.28 -10.15
N SER A 641 -18.96 13.73 -10.32
CA SER A 641 -19.79 14.34 -9.29
C SER A 641 -21.18 14.53 -9.87
N LEU A 642 -22.13 13.68 -9.45
CA LEU A 642 -23.56 13.92 -9.26
C LEU A 642 -24.31 12.60 -9.46
N ASP A 643 -24.63 11.95 -8.33
CA ASP A 643 -25.81 11.10 -8.23
C ASP A 643 -27.04 11.94 -8.60
N LEU A 644 -27.54 11.76 -9.81
CA LEU A 644 -28.93 12.02 -10.17
C LEU A 644 -29.26 11.12 -11.36
N LYS A 645 -30.08 10.10 -11.07
CA LYS A 645 -30.75 9.28 -12.07
C LYS A 645 -31.44 10.19 -13.09
N VAL A 646 -31.04 10.12 -14.35
CA VAL A 646 -31.84 10.61 -15.48
C VAL A 646 -32.01 9.46 -16.48
N PRO A 647 -33.22 9.21 -17.01
CA PRO A 647 -33.53 8.00 -17.76
C PRO A 647 -32.94 8.02 -19.16
N SER A 648 -32.62 6.83 -19.64
CA SER A 648 -32.19 6.48 -20.99
C SER A 648 -33.12 7.08 -22.07
N ALA A 649 -32.66 8.10 -22.79
CA ALA A 649 -33.17 8.46 -24.12
C ALA A 649 -32.21 9.44 -24.83
N LEU A 650 -31.39 8.93 -25.77
CA LEU A 650 -31.29 9.45 -27.14
C LEU A 650 -30.27 8.60 -27.93
N HIS A 651 -30.77 7.95 -28.98
CA HIS A 651 -30.01 7.19 -29.96
C HIS A 651 -29.01 8.07 -30.74
N PRO A 652 -27.84 7.54 -31.16
CA PRO A 652 -27.10 8.14 -32.27
C PRO A 652 -27.75 7.76 -33.62
N PRO A 653 -27.61 8.60 -34.67
CA PRO A 653 -28.43 8.53 -35.87
C PRO A 653 -27.95 7.42 -36.82
N THR A 654 -28.81 6.42 -37.03
CA THR A 654 -28.75 5.52 -38.19
C THR A 654 -29.48 6.18 -39.35
N SER A 655 -28.76 6.61 -40.37
CA SER A 655 -29.36 6.86 -41.69
C SER A 655 -29.42 5.54 -42.48
N PRO A 656 -30.54 5.24 -43.15
CA PRO A 656 -30.82 3.92 -43.70
C PRO A 656 -30.32 3.81 -45.15
N LEU A 657 -29.67 2.70 -45.49
CA LEU A 657 -29.54 2.27 -46.89
C LEU A 657 -30.04 0.82 -46.99
N LEU A 658 -31.25 0.72 -47.53
CA LEU A 658 -31.84 -0.40 -48.27
C LEU A 658 -31.46 -1.80 -47.77
N MET A 659 -32.24 -2.30 -46.80
CA MET A 659 -32.38 -3.74 -46.60
C MET A 659 -33.38 -4.30 -47.61
N ASP A 660 -32.83 -4.98 -48.61
CA ASP A 660 -33.58 -5.87 -49.48
C ASP A 660 -34.29 -6.94 -48.66
N ARG A 661 -35.57 -7.14 -48.99
CA ARG A 661 -36.41 -8.22 -48.47
C ARG A 661 -35.73 -9.57 -48.69
N ARG A 662 -35.46 -10.31 -47.62
CA ARG A 662 -35.33 -11.78 -47.66
C ARG A 662 -36.25 -12.45 -46.63
N PRO A 663 -36.82 -13.61 -46.98
CA PRO A 663 -37.98 -14.17 -46.30
C PRO A 663 -37.59 -14.82 -44.96
N ASN A 664 -38.41 -14.56 -43.95
CA ASN A 664 -38.34 -15.16 -42.63
C ASN A 664 -38.40 -16.70 -42.71
N THR A 665 -37.28 -17.37 -42.41
CA THR A 665 -37.21 -18.79 -42.01
C THR A 665 -37.72 -18.98 -40.57
N MET A 666 -38.86 -18.38 -40.26
CA MET A 666 -39.56 -18.46 -38.96
C MET A 666 -41.07 -18.62 -39.17
N PHE A 667 -41.49 -19.20 -40.30
CA PHE A 667 -42.90 -19.42 -40.65
C PHE A 667 -43.34 -20.89 -40.74
N LEU A 668 -42.47 -21.87 -40.46
CA LEU A 668 -42.80 -23.29 -40.55
C LEU A 668 -43.08 -24.00 -39.22
N LEU A 669 -43.05 -23.30 -38.08
CA LEU A 669 -43.34 -23.89 -36.75
C LEU A 669 -44.59 -23.30 -36.05
N ARG A 670 -45.32 -22.39 -36.70
CA ARG A 670 -46.52 -21.75 -36.11
C ARG A 670 -47.82 -22.55 -36.25
N SER A 671 -47.80 -23.64 -37.01
CA SER A 671 -48.99 -24.44 -37.35
C SER A 671 -49.36 -25.54 -36.32
N PRO A 672 -48.42 -26.35 -35.76
CA PRO A 672 -48.83 -27.44 -34.86
C PRO A 672 -49.00 -27.02 -33.39
N ILE A 673 -48.22 -26.05 -32.89
CA ILE A 673 -48.26 -25.62 -31.47
C ILE A 673 -49.54 -24.86 -31.14
N THR A 674 -50.04 -24.06 -32.08
CA THR A 674 -51.29 -23.28 -31.89
C THR A 674 -52.53 -24.17 -31.92
N ILE A 675 -52.49 -25.28 -32.68
CA ILE A 675 -53.55 -26.30 -32.71
C ILE A 675 -53.50 -27.19 -31.47
N PHE A 676 -52.30 -27.60 -31.04
CA PHE A 676 -52.09 -28.38 -29.82
C PHE A 676 -52.52 -27.61 -28.57
N CYS A 677 -52.13 -26.34 -28.44
CA CYS A 677 -52.55 -25.47 -27.34
C CYS A 677 -54.06 -25.18 -27.36
N ARG A 678 -54.73 -25.09 -28.53
CA ARG A 678 -56.19 -24.85 -28.57
C ARG A 678 -57.03 -26.06 -28.14
N ILE A 679 -56.60 -27.27 -28.49
CA ILE A 679 -57.37 -28.50 -28.22
C ILE A 679 -57.08 -29.01 -26.79
N PHE A 680 -55.82 -28.95 -26.35
CA PHE A 680 -55.40 -29.50 -25.06
C PHE A 680 -55.76 -28.56 -23.89
N TRP A 681 -55.64 -27.24 -24.09
CA TRP A 681 -55.96 -26.24 -23.07
C TRP A 681 -57.46 -26.19 -22.75
N LYS A 682 -58.36 -26.27 -23.75
CA LYS A 682 -59.81 -26.23 -23.49
C LYS A 682 -60.35 -27.41 -22.67
N ARG A 683 -59.70 -28.58 -22.72
CA ARG A 683 -60.21 -29.81 -22.09
C ARG A 683 -59.53 -30.15 -20.76
N TYR A 684 -58.32 -29.66 -20.52
CA TYR A 684 -57.52 -30.03 -19.35
C TYR A 684 -56.96 -28.86 -18.54
N HIS A 685 -57.38 -27.60 -18.80
CA HIS A 685 -56.86 -26.41 -18.11
C HIS A 685 -56.84 -26.55 -16.58
N PHE A 686 -57.93 -27.03 -15.98
CA PHE A 686 -58.01 -27.25 -14.53
C PHE A 686 -57.06 -28.35 -14.04
N LYS A 687 -56.86 -29.43 -14.80
CA LYS A 687 -55.92 -30.50 -14.43
C LYS A 687 -54.46 -30.04 -14.54
N ILE A 688 -54.15 -29.18 -15.51
CA ILE A 688 -52.80 -28.59 -15.68
C ILE A 688 -52.52 -27.60 -14.55
N ILE A 689 -53.48 -26.75 -14.19
CA ILE A 689 -53.34 -25.84 -13.05
C ILE A 689 -53.13 -26.63 -11.75
N ILE A 690 -53.92 -27.68 -11.50
CA ILE A 690 -53.76 -28.54 -10.33
C ILE A 690 -52.38 -29.22 -10.34
N ALA A 691 -51.92 -29.72 -11.48
CA ALA A 691 -50.59 -30.33 -11.60
C ALA A 691 -49.46 -29.33 -11.33
N ILE A 692 -49.58 -28.09 -11.80
CA ILE A 692 -48.61 -27.02 -11.53
C ILE A 692 -48.60 -26.66 -10.04
N ILE A 693 -49.76 -26.57 -9.39
CA ILE A 693 -49.86 -26.31 -7.94
C ILE A 693 -49.24 -27.46 -7.14
N ILE A 694 -49.51 -28.72 -7.52
CA ILE A 694 -48.90 -29.89 -6.88
C ILE A 694 -47.38 -29.89 -7.07
N LEU A 695 -46.89 -29.58 -8.28
CA LEU A 695 -45.46 -29.49 -8.57
C LEU A 695 -44.79 -28.39 -7.75
N PHE A 696 -45.45 -27.23 -7.60
CA PHE A 696 -44.97 -26.13 -6.78
C PHE A 696 -44.92 -26.51 -5.29
N LEU A 697 -45.96 -27.17 -4.77
CA LEU A 697 -45.98 -27.69 -3.40
C LEU A 697 -44.90 -28.75 -3.17
N ALA A 698 -44.66 -29.64 -4.15
CA ALA A 698 -43.60 -30.64 -4.09
C ALA A 698 -42.20 -30.01 -4.10
N LEU A 699 -41.98 -28.96 -4.91
CA LEU A 699 -40.73 -28.19 -4.92
C LEU A 699 -40.51 -27.45 -3.60
N MET A 700 -41.56 -26.87 -3.02
CA MET A 700 -41.49 -26.25 -1.69
C MET A 700 -41.19 -27.28 -0.60
N LEU A 701 -41.79 -28.47 -0.65
CA LEU A 701 -41.51 -29.56 0.28
C LEU A 701 -40.08 -30.10 0.11
N PHE A 702 -39.62 -30.26 -1.14
CA PHE A 702 -38.26 -30.66 -1.45
C PHE A 702 -37.24 -29.64 -0.93
N ASN A 703 -37.47 -28.35 -1.18
CA ASN A 703 -36.64 -27.28 -0.63
C ASN A 703 -36.71 -27.25 0.90
N PHE A 704 -37.86 -27.50 1.51
CA PHE A 704 -38.00 -27.60 2.96
C PHE A 704 -37.19 -28.78 3.53
N ILE A 705 -37.26 -29.97 2.92
CA ILE A 705 -36.48 -31.15 3.34
C ILE A 705 -34.97 -30.92 3.12
N TYR A 706 -34.60 -30.35 1.98
CA TYR A 706 -33.21 -30.05 1.63
C TYR A 706 -32.60 -28.94 2.51
N SER A 707 -33.41 -27.98 2.97
CA SER A 707 -32.99 -26.92 3.90
C SER A 707 -33.11 -27.30 5.38
N THR A 708 -33.67 -28.47 5.72
CA THR A 708 -33.80 -28.94 7.11
C THR A 708 -32.81 -30.04 7.56
N PRO A 709 -31.51 -30.05 7.19
CA PRO A 709 -30.53 -30.88 7.88
C PRO A 709 -29.83 -30.11 9.02
N ASN A 710 -30.59 -29.38 9.85
CA ASN A 710 -30.07 -28.82 11.12
C ASN A 710 -31.15 -28.62 12.21
N TYR A 711 -32.44 -28.54 11.86
CA TYR A 711 -33.52 -28.34 12.85
C TYR A 711 -34.12 -29.63 13.42
N LEU A 712 -33.94 -30.78 12.75
CA LEU A 712 -34.44 -32.09 13.21
C LEU A 712 -33.40 -32.93 13.98
N ALA A 713 -32.13 -32.52 14.00
CA ALA A 713 -31.07 -33.18 14.79
C ALA A 713 -31.12 -32.81 16.29
N MET A 714 -31.95 -31.84 16.70
CA MET A 714 -32.03 -31.37 18.10
C MET A 714 -33.17 -32.00 18.93
N SER A 715 -33.98 -32.93 18.39
CA SER A 715 -35.12 -33.52 19.13
C SER A 715 -35.04 -35.04 19.37
N TRP A 716 -33.97 -35.73 18.96
CA TRP A 716 -33.88 -37.20 19.01
C TRP A 716 -32.78 -37.76 19.93
N ILE A 717 -32.31 -36.98 20.91
CA ILE A 717 -31.62 -37.52 22.09
C ILE A 717 -32.37 -37.06 23.35
N LYS A 718 -33.40 -37.82 23.76
CA LYS A 718 -33.75 -38.10 25.17
C LYS A 718 -34.66 -39.33 25.26
N PRO A 719 -34.23 -40.43 25.90
CA PRO A 719 -35.13 -41.27 26.69
C PRO A 719 -35.09 -40.74 28.15
N LYS A 720 -36.22 -40.27 28.73
CA LYS A 720 -37.21 -41.04 29.53
C LYS A 720 -36.51 -41.97 30.56
N LEU A 721 -36.81 -42.02 31.87
CA LEU A 721 -37.93 -41.53 32.68
C LEU A 721 -37.53 -41.60 34.18
N ARG A 722 -37.92 -40.55 34.90
CA ARG A 722 -38.27 -40.37 36.33
C ARG A 722 -38.18 -41.52 37.36
N LEU A 723 -37.67 -41.09 38.54
CA LEU A 723 -38.19 -41.27 39.92
C LEU A 723 -38.04 -42.64 40.61
N ASN A 724 -37.09 -42.73 41.56
CA ASN A 724 -37.36 -42.72 43.01
C ASN A 724 -36.06 -43.04 43.78
N ALA A 725 -35.74 -42.24 44.80
CA ALA A 725 -34.90 -42.66 45.92
C ALA A 725 -35.72 -43.63 46.82
N PRO A 726 -35.20 -44.28 47.90
CA PRO A 726 -33.90 -44.08 48.54
C PRO A 726 -33.22 -45.35 49.16
N ILE A 727 -32.00 -45.17 49.70
CA ILE A 727 -31.48 -45.76 50.97
C ILE A 727 -31.01 -47.25 51.01
N LYS A 728 -29.83 -47.41 51.65
CA LYS A 728 -29.28 -48.53 52.48
C LYS A 728 -28.34 -49.60 51.87
N ILE A 729 -27.10 -49.53 52.39
CA ILE A 729 -26.40 -50.54 53.22
C ILE A 729 -25.58 -51.67 52.55
N SER A 730 -24.31 -51.71 53.02
CA SER A 730 -23.40 -52.84 53.29
C SER A 730 -22.76 -53.64 52.15
N THR A 731 -21.43 -53.78 52.29
CA THR A 731 -20.63 -55.04 52.27
C THR A 731 -20.80 -55.98 51.06
N ASN A 732 -19.84 -56.74 50.55
CA ASN A 732 -18.44 -57.04 50.79
C ASN A 732 -18.08 -58.00 49.62
N ILE A 733 -16.80 -58.38 49.52
CA ILE A 733 -16.32 -59.68 48.98
C ILE A 733 -16.13 -59.80 47.45
N ILE A 734 -14.85 -59.68 47.05
CA ILE A 734 -14.01 -60.70 46.39
C ILE A 734 -14.51 -61.29 45.06
N ASN A 735 -13.90 -60.89 43.93
CA ASN A 735 -12.92 -61.72 43.18
C ASN A 735 -12.46 -61.05 41.87
N GLN A 736 -11.13 -60.92 41.77
CA GLN A 736 -10.32 -60.89 40.54
C GLN A 736 -10.33 -62.30 39.88
N PRO A 737 -9.76 -62.57 38.67
CA PRO A 737 -8.50 -61.98 38.19
C PRO A 737 -8.29 -61.79 36.66
N ASN A 738 -7.10 -61.22 36.36
CA ASN A 738 -6.25 -61.37 35.16
C ASN A 738 -6.61 -60.56 33.88
N LEU A 739 -5.69 -59.86 33.19
CA LEU A 739 -4.22 -59.80 33.25
C LEU A 739 -3.72 -58.55 32.48
N SER A 740 -2.62 -57.94 32.96
CA SER A 740 -1.52 -57.25 32.24
C SER A 740 -1.84 -56.10 31.25
N ASN A 741 -1.13 -54.96 31.19
CA ASN A 741 0.11 -54.52 31.81
C ASN A 741 0.30 -53.01 31.52
N VAL A 742 0.77 -52.25 32.52
CA VAL A 742 1.91 -51.30 32.43
C VAL A 742 1.68 -50.02 31.56
N HIS A 743 1.86 -48.76 31.97
CA HIS A 743 2.61 -48.10 33.04
C HIS A 743 1.88 -46.79 33.43
N SER A 744 1.66 -46.60 34.73
CA SER A 744 1.54 -45.30 35.41
C SER A 744 2.96 -44.64 35.49
N PRO A 745 3.18 -43.38 35.97
CA PRO A 745 2.43 -42.84 37.10
C PRO A 745 2.34 -41.27 37.24
N ILE A 746 1.39 -40.73 38.04
CA ILE A 746 1.60 -40.13 39.39
C ILE A 746 1.53 -38.58 39.36
N LEU A 747 1.02 -37.82 40.35
CA LEU A 747 0.55 -38.04 41.72
C LEU A 747 -0.44 -36.89 42.09
N THR A 748 -1.38 -37.19 43.01
CA THR A 748 -1.95 -36.35 44.10
C THR A 748 -2.63 -35.01 43.80
N SER A 749 -3.94 -34.85 44.07
CA SER A 749 -4.65 -34.81 45.37
C SER A 749 -4.38 -33.56 46.20
N GLN A 750 -5.43 -32.79 46.51
CA GLN A 750 -5.92 -32.70 47.89
C GLN A 750 -7.31 -32.08 47.95
N HIS A 751 -8.13 -32.74 48.75
CA HIS A 751 -9.50 -32.48 49.14
C HIS A 751 -9.54 -31.41 50.26
N LEU A 752 -10.65 -30.66 50.35
CA LEU A 752 -11.53 -30.46 51.53
C LEU A 752 -12.39 -29.19 51.27
N ASN A 753 -13.71 -29.30 51.03
CA ASN A 753 -14.81 -29.37 52.01
C ASN A 753 -14.80 -28.17 52.99
N LEU A 754 -15.87 -27.44 53.31
CA LEU A 754 -17.32 -27.68 53.40
C LEU A 754 -17.96 -26.28 53.70
N ASN A 755 -18.95 -25.78 52.94
CA ASN A 755 -20.41 -25.84 53.21
C ASN A 755 -21.03 -24.51 53.74
N PRO A 756 -22.37 -24.34 53.74
CA PRO A 756 -23.03 -23.32 52.91
C PRO A 756 -24.15 -22.53 53.63
N THR A 757 -24.78 -21.58 52.93
CA THR A 757 -26.11 -20.98 53.24
C THR A 757 -26.38 -19.89 52.20
N ILE A 758 -27.57 -19.54 51.68
CA ILE A 758 -28.97 -19.99 51.74
C ILE A 758 -29.75 -19.00 50.82
N ASP A 759 -30.95 -19.39 50.36
CA ASP A 759 -32.11 -18.58 49.91
C ASP A 759 -32.38 -18.16 48.43
N HIS A 760 -33.45 -18.81 47.91
CA HIS A 760 -34.73 -18.31 47.35
C HIS A 760 -34.75 -17.29 46.18
N GLU A 761 -35.24 -17.69 45.01
CA GLU A 761 -36.64 -17.57 44.50
C GLU A 761 -37.07 -16.10 44.22
N LEU A 762 -37.24 -15.67 42.96
CA LEU A 762 -38.23 -15.95 41.90
C LEU A 762 -39.35 -14.87 41.83
N LYS A 763 -39.54 -14.38 40.59
CA LYS A 763 -40.80 -13.84 39.99
C LYS A 763 -41.25 -12.47 40.51
N HIS A 764 -41.95 -11.60 39.77
CA HIS A 764 -42.72 -11.59 38.51
C HIS A 764 -43.05 -10.07 38.29
N LEU A 765 -43.37 -9.46 37.14
CA LEU A 765 -44.60 -9.55 36.31
C LEU A 765 -44.65 -8.32 35.35
N GLN A 766 -45.08 -8.56 34.10
CA GLN A 766 -45.98 -7.79 33.19
C GLN A 766 -46.19 -6.27 33.42
N GLY A 767 -45.95 -5.36 32.44
CA GLY A 767 -46.83 -4.94 31.30
C GLY A 767 -47.83 -3.82 31.73
N PRO A 768 -48.47 -2.95 30.88
CA PRO A 768 -48.55 -2.89 29.39
C PRO A 768 -48.61 -1.47 28.70
N MET A 769 -48.61 -1.48 27.35
CA MET A 769 -49.29 -0.66 26.30
C MET A 769 -49.37 0.90 26.21
N ASN A 770 -48.99 1.38 24.99
CA ASN A 770 -49.57 2.38 24.05
C ASN A 770 -49.76 3.88 24.43
N HIS A 771 -49.23 4.83 23.64
CA HIS A 771 -49.86 5.45 22.44
C HIS A 771 -48.98 6.56 21.78
N LEU A 772 -49.36 6.86 20.53
CA LEU A 772 -48.83 7.72 19.45
C LEU A 772 -48.56 9.24 19.67
N GLN A 773 -47.77 9.78 18.70
CA GLN A 773 -47.69 11.15 18.14
C GLN A 773 -46.84 12.21 18.87
N ASP A 774 -45.74 12.70 18.26
CA ASP A 774 -45.72 13.93 17.43
C ASP A 774 -44.31 14.46 17.01
N ILE A 775 -44.25 14.94 15.76
CA ILE A 775 -43.55 16.15 15.22
C ILE A 775 -42.01 16.15 14.96
N PHE A 776 -41.67 16.31 13.67
CA PHE A 776 -40.37 16.70 13.07
C PHE A 776 -40.03 18.18 13.30
N PRO A 777 -38.74 18.60 13.29
CA PRO A 777 -38.34 19.97 12.98
C PRO A 777 -37.67 20.11 11.60
N GLU A 778 -38.04 21.22 10.93
CA GLU A 778 -37.67 21.67 9.59
C GLU A 778 -36.26 22.31 9.47
N LEU A 779 -35.73 22.30 8.24
CA LEU A 779 -34.53 23.02 7.77
C LEU A 779 -34.88 24.46 7.34
N PRO A 780 -33.97 25.46 7.50
CA PRO A 780 -34.18 26.81 6.98
C PRO A 780 -33.58 27.02 5.57
N ALA A 781 -34.28 27.81 4.77
CA ALA A 781 -33.84 28.39 3.48
C ALA A 781 -33.56 29.91 3.63
N PRO A 782 -32.79 30.52 2.71
CA PRO A 782 -32.06 31.78 2.93
C PRO A 782 -32.87 33.03 2.59
N ARG A 783 -32.39 34.20 3.04
CA ARG A 783 -32.87 35.52 2.60
C ARG A 783 -31.74 36.40 2.06
N ASP A 784 -32.06 36.94 0.89
CA ASP A 784 -31.66 38.18 0.20
C ASP A 784 -30.19 38.44 -0.16
#